data_AF-A0A8J4EGR3-F1
#
_entry.id   AF-A0A8J4EGR3-F1
#
_cell.length_a   1.000
_cell.length_b   1.000
_cell.length_c   1.000
_cell.angle_alpha   90.00
_cell.angle_beta   90.00
_cell.angle_gamma   90.00
#
_symmetry.space_group_name_H-M   'P 1'
#
loop_
_entity.id
_entity.type
_entity.pdbx_description
1 polymer ?
#
loop_
_entity_poly.entity_id
_entity_poly.type
_entity_poly.pdbx_seq_one_letter_code
_entity_poly.pdbx_strand_id
1 'polypeptide(L)'
;MTFDANDYRKRVLAAIEARGGVPASDPFEWYDIPLEQADSVTDDAATAQVEAVWAFWQKNRNHPKYRGLVTALLAAHDDAGTAMCERLTRLQLAARTRTSRSARDEERFHDLDAAIERLVERFGGIPRSKRAGVLAFAKQAGLDEADAEARMARHRIIEDEPATPKPTGIPEAVFRQVKANLEELGRILGRPAFVSLYDLLGLDPTAPKPVLSNAREMYAARNRELRPDRRRALVDDLLAAVTNLLLDGDPEAYLDMLAEDVTAKLRPRVSAAVLVEDELTSDDYAHMVTEAQALGLDHARAVKAVSTLARELGVAVPQPATAARPTVGSNRPPPPGTVQPPVGQRISPPSTPPPPPARPDRFARPDRVPAGTTPAPAASPRAWHDKLSEARAALRAGRVTEAQAKVEEARQLAGGTMPPIRAIADEAAAVLAEANQRWTAAVAALAARRYTEASGILERIQAIASDVSGPNGRTVADALAEANRGTAAADAALQNAATLPGQARELALLSALNAAPDHPGLIAALHEIGVQPPGDVRTRVAGGGLTISWTPSASPGQVEYRVHRTGPDGRLVSVGTTHRTELEVAAPRPGEPTPVFVVVARRAGVVSAEVRSDAPGRPALQPAVTRTAAPSAPSAPAAPTGPLPPTVDALSVLPHGKRVRLVYPVPATGQVEIRRVPDGGRPPAPGSVVPDPAACGELVPGMGPGLAVDRRPAAPTRYVALTVDGSAVAGAAAWYLELPPVTDLREADGRLQWEWPPGCTEVMVVWRSDGSPEGAGDPAAESRKVTNTRYTLDGGVALPADRPVHVMVFACTRMGGTLAVATNGVPLNL
;
A
#
# COMPACT_ATOMS: atom_id res chain seq x y z
N MET A 1 -27.99 -76.83 21.78
CA MET A 1 -26.83 -77.02 20.88
C MET A 1 -25.67 -77.56 21.73
N THR A 2 -24.61 -78.14 21.15
CA THR A 2 -23.46 -78.59 21.97
C THR A 2 -22.47 -77.44 22.14
N PHE A 3 -22.34 -76.94 23.37
CA PHE A 3 -21.50 -75.77 23.68
C PHE A 3 -20.00 -76.10 23.65
N ASP A 4 -19.24 -75.46 22.75
CA ASP A 4 -17.77 -75.50 22.71
C ASP A 4 -17.16 -74.28 23.40
N ALA A 5 -16.55 -74.51 24.56
CA ALA A 5 -15.90 -73.51 25.41
C ALA A 5 -14.63 -72.86 24.80
N ASN A 6 -14.09 -73.41 23.72
CA ASN A 6 -12.95 -72.88 22.98
C ASN A 6 -13.40 -72.07 21.76
N ASP A 7 -14.40 -72.56 21.00
CA ASP A 7 -15.01 -71.78 19.92
C ASP A 7 -15.68 -70.51 20.47
N TYR A 8 -16.52 -70.63 21.50
CA TYR A 8 -17.17 -69.49 22.15
C TYR A 8 -16.16 -68.42 22.62
N ARG A 9 -14.99 -68.84 23.15
CA ARG A 9 -13.92 -67.91 23.55
C ARG A 9 -13.27 -67.19 22.36
N LYS A 10 -13.19 -67.84 21.19
CA LYS A 10 -12.57 -67.31 19.96
C LYS A 10 -13.52 -66.47 19.12
N ARG A 11 -14.79 -66.87 19.02
CA ARG A 11 -15.80 -66.28 18.14
C ARG A 11 -16.65 -65.24 18.85
N VAL A 12 -17.09 -65.51 20.08
CA VAL A 12 -17.99 -64.63 20.84
C VAL A 12 -17.22 -63.67 21.73
N LEU A 13 -16.48 -64.15 22.74
CA LEU A 13 -15.81 -63.26 23.69
C LEU A 13 -14.76 -62.35 23.02
N ALA A 14 -14.03 -62.85 22.03
CA ALA A 14 -13.04 -62.03 21.33
C ALA A 14 -13.67 -60.91 20.49
N ALA A 15 -14.84 -61.15 19.88
CA ALA A 15 -15.57 -60.15 19.11
C ALA A 15 -16.22 -59.08 20.01
N ILE A 16 -16.83 -59.51 21.12
CA ILE A 16 -17.40 -58.61 22.14
C ILE A 16 -16.31 -57.72 22.74
N GLU A 17 -15.17 -58.29 23.15
CA GLU A 17 -14.03 -57.52 23.67
C GLU A 17 -13.52 -56.50 22.63
N ALA A 18 -13.35 -56.91 21.37
CA ALA A 18 -12.87 -56.04 20.29
C ALA A 18 -13.85 -54.90 19.93
N ARG A 19 -15.15 -55.05 20.21
CA ARG A 19 -16.17 -54.02 19.96
C ARG A 19 -16.34 -53.03 21.13
N GLY A 20 -15.64 -53.22 22.25
CA GLY A 20 -15.78 -52.38 23.46
C GLY A 20 -16.59 -53.02 24.59
N GLY A 21 -16.87 -54.33 24.51
CA GLY A 21 -17.46 -55.10 25.60
C GLY A 21 -18.99 -55.09 25.64
N VAL A 22 -19.54 -55.31 26.84
CA VAL A 22 -20.98 -55.42 27.11
C VAL A 22 -21.80 -54.23 26.60
N PRO A 23 -21.38 -52.95 26.76
CA PRO A 23 -22.18 -51.80 26.29
C PRO A 23 -22.35 -51.71 24.76
N ALA A 24 -21.46 -52.35 23.99
CA ALA A 24 -21.46 -52.31 22.52
C ALA A 24 -22.05 -53.58 21.86
N SER A 25 -22.53 -54.53 22.67
CA SER A 25 -22.94 -55.88 22.25
C SER A 25 -24.31 -56.21 22.86
N ASP A 26 -25.02 -57.23 22.36
CA ASP A 26 -26.37 -57.56 22.84
C ASP A 26 -26.56 -59.01 23.33
N PRO A 27 -27.60 -59.32 24.14
CA PRO A 27 -27.76 -60.63 24.77
C PRO A 27 -27.79 -61.84 23.82
N PHE A 28 -28.23 -61.65 22.57
CA PHE A 28 -28.20 -62.68 21.54
C PHE A 28 -26.76 -63.05 21.15
N GLU A 29 -25.87 -62.05 21.05
CA GLU A 29 -24.44 -62.28 20.91
C GLU A 29 -23.83 -62.89 22.17
N TRP A 30 -24.24 -62.47 23.37
CA TRP A 30 -23.66 -62.96 24.63
C TRP A 30 -23.91 -64.46 24.84
N TYR A 31 -25.13 -64.94 24.60
CA TYR A 31 -25.52 -66.35 24.78
C TYR A 31 -25.32 -67.20 23.52
N ASP A 32 -24.81 -66.62 22.44
CA ASP A 32 -24.57 -67.31 21.15
C ASP A 32 -25.86 -67.92 20.55
N ILE A 33 -26.93 -67.13 20.57
CA ILE A 33 -28.26 -67.49 20.03
C ILE A 33 -28.58 -66.50 18.90
N PRO A 34 -28.69 -66.93 17.62
CA PRO A 34 -28.97 -66.01 16.51
C PRO A 34 -30.30 -65.26 16.68
N LEU A 35 -30.27 -63.95 16.44
CA LEU A 35 -31.41 -63.03 16.59
C LEU A 35 -32.56 -63.35 15.62
N GLU A 36 -32.22 -64.02 14.52
CA GLU A 36 -33.11 -64.51 13.47
C GLU A 36 -33.87 -65.76 13.94
N GLN A 37 -33.26 -66.55 14.84
CA GLN A 37 -33.79 -67.80 15.36
C GLN A 37 -34.59 -67.63 16.66
N ALA A 38 -34.75 -66.39 17.16
CA ALA A 38 -35.41 -66.09 18.43
C ALA A 38 -36.83 -66.66 18.57
N ASP A 39 -37.57 -66.80 17.46
CA ASP A 39 -38.91 -67.40 17.40
C ASP A 39 -38.91 -68.93 17.20
N SER A 40 -37.86 -69.47 16.56
CA SER A 40 -37.75 -70.90 16.23
C SER A 40 -37.07 -71.74 17.32
N VAL A 41 -36.26 -71.14 18.18
CA VAL A 41 -35.63 -71.82 19.33
C VAL A 41 -36.70 -72.09 20.39
N THR A 42 -36.75 -73.33 20.89
CA THR A 42 -37.60 -73.74 22.02
C THR A 42 -37.01 -73.29 23.35
N ASP A 43 -37.87 -73.08 24.36
CA ASP A 43 -37.47 -72.50 25.65
C ASP A 43 -36.47 -73.42 26.41
N ASP A 44 -36.64 -74.74 26.32
CA ASP A 44 -35.67 -75.73 26.82
C ASP A 44 -34.28 -75.57 26.18
N ALA A 45 -34.24 -75.30 24.87
CA ALA A 45 -33.01 -75.16 24.11
C ALA A 45 -32.33 -73.80 24.34
N ALA A 46 -33.10 -72.74 24.60
CA ALA A 46 -32.59 -71.45 25.05
C ALA A 46 -32.01 -71.56 26.47
N THR A 47 -32.76 -72.14 27.41
CA THR A 47 -32.33 -72.34 28.80
C THR A 47 -31.03 -73.15 28.88
N ALA A 48 -30.96 -74.31 28.21
CA ALA A 48 -29.76 -75.15 28.22
C ALA A 48 -28.51 -74.45 27.63
N GLN A 49 -28.70 -73.54 26.66
CA GLN A 49 -27.62 -72.73 26.10
C GLN A 49 -27.19 -71.61 27.08
N VAL A 50 -28.16 -70.90 27.68
CA VAL A 50 -27.92 -69.84 28.68
C VAL A 50 -27.16 -70.40 29.89
N GLU A 51 -27.58 -71.56 30.42
CA GLU A 51 -26.90 -72.24 31.53
C GLU A 51 -25.47 -72.66 31.17
N ALA A 52 -25.26 -73.25 29.98
CA ALA A 52 -23.92 -73.68 29.54
C ALA A 52 -22.94 -72.51 29.41
N VAL A 53 -23.40 -71.39 28.84
CA VAL A 53 -22.64 -70.14 28.70
C VAL A 53 -22.35 -69.51 30.07
N TRP A 54 -23.34 -69.43 30.96
CA TRP A 54 -23.18 -68.87 32.30
C TRP A 54 -22.23 -69.69 33.17
N ALA A 55 -22.37 -71.02 33.17
CA ALA A 55 -21.45 -71.92 33.86
C ALA A 55 -20.02 -71.84 33.30
N PHE A 56 -19.84 -71.52 32.01
CA PHE A 56 -18.55 -71.20 31.44
C PHE A 56 -18.00 -69.85 31.94
N TRP A 57 -18.81 -68.78 31.99
CA TRP A 57 -18.41 -67.48 32.54
C TRP A 57 -17.97 -67.59 34.00
N GLN A 58 -18.76 -68.25 34.86
CA GLN A 58 -18.42 -68.49 36.26
C GLN A 58 -17.03 -69.13 36.42
N LYS A 59 -16.76 -70.20 35.64
CA LYS A 59 -15.47 -70.92 35.63
C LYS A 59 -14.31 -70.08 35.07
N ASN A 60 -14.58 -69.09 34.23
CA ASN A 60 -13.57 -68.24 33.58
C ASN A 60 -13.47 -66.83 34.20
N ARG A 61 -14.08 -66.56 35.38
CA ARG A 61 -14.11 -65.22 36.01
C ARG A 61 -12.74 -64.58 36.18
N ASN A 62 -11.69 -65.38 36.40
CA ASN A 62 -10.29 -64.92 36.57
C ASN A 62 -9.43 -65.03 35.29
N HIS A 63 -10.03 -65.20 34.11
CA HIS A 63 -9.29 -65.41 32.85
C HIS A 63 -8.38 -64.21 32.49
N PRO A 64 -7.07 -64.40 32.27
CA PRO A 64 -6.09 -63.30 32.24
C PRO A 64 -6.37 -62.24 31.17
N LYS A 65 -6.92 -62.62 30.01
CA LYS A 65 -7.33 -61.67 28.95
C LYS A 65 -8.73 -61.07 29.14
N TYR A 66 -9.65 -61.79 29.79
CA TYR A 66 -11.10 -61.50 29.72
C TYR A 66 -11.77 -61.24 31.08
N ARG A 67 -10.99 -61.09 32.16
CA ARG A 67 -11.47 -60.87 33.53
C ARG A 67 -12.48 -59.72 33.64
N GLY A 68 -12.24 -58.62 32.92
CA GLY A 68 -13.13 -57.46 32.87
C GLY A 68 -14.48 -57.80 32.24
N LEU A 69 -14.46 -58.23 30.97
CA LEU A 69 -15.66 -58.62 30.22
C LEU A 69 -16.47 -59.72 30.91
N VAL A 70 -15.84 -60.79 31.40
CA VAL A 70 -16.55 -61.87 32.11
C VAL A 70 -17.17 -61.38 33.42
N THR A 71 -16.55 -60.42 34.12
CA THR A 71 -17.17 -59.81 35.31
C THR A 71 -18.40 -58.96 34.95
N ALA A 72 -18.36 -58.24 33.83
CA ALA A 72 -19.50 -57.46 33.34
C ALA A 72 -20.65 -58.33 32.81
N LEU A 73 -20.34 -59.42 32.07
CA LEU A 73 -21.34 -60.39 31.61
C LEU A 73 -22.02 -61.11 32.77
N LEU A 74 -21.28 -61.48 33.82
CA LEU A 74 -21.86 -62.04 35.04
C LEU A 74 -22.76 -61.05 35.78
N ALA A 75 -22.46 -59.75 35.74
CA ALA A 75 -23.30 -58.72 36.37
C ALA A 75 -24.57 -58.39 35.57
N ALA A 76 -24.59 -58.66 34.26
CA ALA A 76 -25.76 -58.49 33.39
C ALA A 76 -26.58 -59.77 33.21
N HIS A 77 -26.18 -60.88 33.86
CA HIS A 77 -26.79 -62.20 33.62
C HIS A 77 -28.24 -62.28 34.09
N ASP A 78 -28.53 -61.81 35.30
CA ASP A 78 -29.82 -62.09 35.97
C ASP A 78 -31.01 -61.50 35.19
N ASP A 79 -30.86 -60.28 34.65
CA ASP A 79 -31.85 -59.64 33.77
C ASP A 79 -31.88 -60.29 32.37
N ALA A 80 -30.71 -60.47 31.74
CA ALA A 80 -30.63 -60.85 30.32
C ALA A 80 -30.81 -62.35 30.06
N GLY A 81 -30.43 -63.21 31.00
CA GLY A 81 -30.61 -64.65 30.93
C GLY A 81 -32.07 -65.04 31.09
N THR A 82 -32.72 -64.52 32.14
CA THR A 82 -34.17 -64.70 32.38
C THR A 82 -35.00 -64.30 31.17
N ALA A 83 -34.71 -63.14 30.57
CA ALA A 83 -35.40 -62.63 29.37
C ALA A 83 -35.09 -63.39 28.06
N MET A 84 -34.16 -64.36 28.07
CA MET A 84 -33.86 -65.24 26.94
C MET A 84 -34.54 -66.61 27.03
N CYS A 85 -34.86 -67.09 28.23
CA CYS A 85 -35.41 -68.44 28.43
C CYS A 85 -36.84 -68.58 27.89
N GLU A 86 -37.77 -67.66 28.22
CA GLU A 86 -39.18 -67.77 27.81
C GLU A 86 -39.42 -67.18 26.41
N ARG A 87 -40.28 -67.81 25.60
CA ARG A 87 -40.58 -67.35 24.23
C ARG A 87 -41.05 -65.89 24.15
N LEU A 88 -41.96 -65.47 25.03
CA LEU A 88 -42.57 -64.13 24.95
C LEU A 88 -41.57 -63.02 25.32
N THR A 89 -40.77 -63.21 26.37
CA THR A 89 -39.75 -62.23 26.77
C THR A 89 -38.58 -62.22 25.76
N ARG A 90 -38.17 -63.38 25.25
CA ARG A 90 -37.17 -63.50 24.17
C ARG A 90 -37.60 -62.78 22.89
N LEU A 91 -38.88 -62.84 22.52
CA LEU A 91 -39.41 -62.10 21.36
C LEU A 91 -39.46 -60.58 21.59
N GLN A 92 -39.83 -60.12 22.79
CA GLN A 92 -39.78 -58.69 23.14
C GLN A 92 -38.33 -58.17 23.15
N LEU A 93 -37.40 -58.96 23.69
CA LEU A 93 -35.97 -58.67 23.68
C LEU A 93 -35.44 -58.62 22.25
N ALA A 94 -35.80 -59.59 21.40
CA ALA A 94 -35.43 -59.60 19.98
C ALA A 94 -35.96 -58.37 19.22
N ALA A 95 -37.18 -57.93 19.51
CA ALA A 95 -37.72 -56.69 18.93
C ALA A 95 -36.89 -55.48 19.35
N ARG A 96 -36.60 -55.31 20.65
CA ARG A 96 -35.74 -54.24 21.18
C ARG A 96 -34.34 -54.29 20.58
N THR A 97 -33.71 -55.46 20.52
CA THR A 97 -32.38 -55.64 19.91
C THR A 97 -32.38 -55.28 18.43
N ARG A 98 -33.44 -55.60 17.66
CA ARG A 98 -33.55 -55.15 16.26
C ARG A 98 -33.66 -53.63 16.16
N THR A 99 -34.47 -52.98 17.00
CA THR A 99 -34.51 -51.51 17.08
C THR A 99 -33.15 -50.92 17.46
N SER A 100 -32.47 -51.46 18.47
CA SER A 100 -31.13 -50.98 18.90
C SER A 100 -30.00 -51.36 17.96
N ARG A 101 -30.16 -52.32 17.04
CA ARG A 101 -29.25 -52.53 15.91
C ARG A 101 -29.54 -51.54 14.79
N SER A 102 -30.82 -51.35 14.44
CA SER A 102 -31.25 -50.38 13.42
C SER A 102 -30.85 -48.95 13.79
N ALA A 103 -31.06 -48.52 15.04
CA ALA A 103 -30.68 -47.18 15.50
C ALA A 103 -29.16 -46.97 15.53
N ARG A 104 -28.36 -48.02 15.81
CA ARG A 104 -26.90 -47.97 15.72
C ARG A 104 -26.41 -47.90 14.28
N ASP A 105 -27.10 -48.55 13.34
CA ASP A 105 -26.83 -48.41 11.91
C ASP A 105 -27.29 -47.03 11.39
N GLU A 106 -28.44 -46.53 11.82
CA GLU A 106 -28.90 -45.17 11.51
C GLU A 106 -27.90 -44.12 12.04
N GLU A 107 -27.41 -44.26 13.27
CA GLU A 107 -26.33 -43.42 13.83
C GLU A 107 -25.00 -43.58 13.06
N ARG A 108 -24.57 -44.81 12.79
CA ARG A 108 -23.32 -45.12 12.05
C ARG A 108 -23.34 -44.57 10.62
N PHE A 109 -24.49 -44.57 9.95
CA PHE A 109 -24.64 -44.13 8.56
C PHE A 109 -25.22 -42.73 8.40
N HIS A 110 -25.68 -42.08 9.48
CA HIS A 110 -26.33 -40.76 9.50
C HIS A 110 -25.67 -39.73 8.58
N ASP A 111 -24.36 -39.50 8.75
CA ASP A 111 -23.64 -38.47 8.00
C ASP A 111 -23.47 -38.84 6.51
N LEU A 112 -23.43 -40.13 6.18
CA LEU A 112 -23.35 -40.64 4.81
C LEU A 112 -24.72 -40.55 4.13
N ASP A 113 -25.79 -40.98 4.80
CA ASP A 113 -27.16 -40.88 4.30
C ASP A 113 -27.51 -39.40 4.05
N ALA A 114 -27.28 -38.53 5.03
CA ALA A 114 -27.51 -37.09 4.91
C ALA A 114 -26.66 -36.44 3.80
N ALA A 115 -25.46 -36.95 3.51
CA ALA A 115 -24.62 -36.48 2.40
C ALA A 115 -25.15 -36.94 1.02
N ILE A 116 -25.69 -38.16 0.95
CA ILE A 116 -26.37 -38.69 -0.24
C ILE A 116 -27.67 -37.92 -0.50
N GLU A 117 -28.48 -37.66 0.53
CA GLU A 117 -29.72 -36.89 0.42
C GLU A 117 -29.46 -35.48 -0.14
N ARG A 118 -28.47 -34.75 0.39
CA ARG A 118 -28.05 -33.43 -0.12
C ARG A 118 -27.61 -33.44 -1.59
N LEU A 119 -27.12 -34.57 -2.12
CA LEU A 119 -26.86 -34.73 -3.55
C LEU A 119 -28.16 -35.00 -4.34
N VAL A 120 -29.02 -35.88 -3.82
CA VAL A 120 -30.29 -36.26 -4.46
C VAL A 120 -31.26 -35.07 -4.52
N GLU A 121 -31.39 -34.27 -3.47
CA GLU A 121 -32.17 -33.02 -3.47
C GLU A 121 -31.67 -32.02 -4.51
N ARG A 122 -30.35 -31.85 -4.62
CA ARG A 122 -29.72 -30.83 -5.46
C ARG A 122 -29.71 -31.19 -6.96
N PHE A 123 -29.58 -32.47 -7.28
CA PHE A 123 -29.38 -32.95 -8.66
C PHE A 123 -30.49 -33.88 -9.17
N GLY A 124 -31.46 -34.27 -8.32
CA GLY A 124 -32.51 -35.25 -8.66
C GLY A 124 -32.04 -36.72 -8.59
N GLY A 125 -30.84 -36.96 -8.06
CA GLY A 125 -30.14 -38.24 -8.03
C GLY A 125 -28.66 -38.07 -7.70
N ILE A 126 -27.91 -39.16 -7.61
CA ILE A 126 -26.45 -39.13 -7.35
C ILE A 126 -25.71 -38.96 -8.69
N PRO A 127 -24.95 -37.87 -8.92
CA PRO A 127 -24.18 -37.73 -10.16
C PRO A 127 -23.00 -38.71 -10.20
N ARG A 128 -22.77 -39.34 -11.37
CA ARG A 128 -21.75 -40.38 -11.55
C ARG A 128 -20.33 -39.88 -11.23
N SER A 129 -20.01 -38.61 -11.53
CA SER A 129 -18.72 -37.99 -11.19
C SER A 129 -18.46 -37.89 -9.69
N LYS A 130 -19.51 -37.94 -8.85
CA LYS A 130 -19.42 -37.73 -7.39
C LYS A 130 -19.36 -39.03 -6.59
N ARG A 131 -19.63 -40.20 -7.17
CA ARG A 131 -19.56 -41.51 -6.48
C ARG A 131 -18.23 -41.73 -5.75
N ALA A 132 -17.10 -41.44 -6.40
CA ALA A 132 -15.77 -41.58 -5.79
C ALA A 132 -15.57 -40.66 -4.56
N GLY A 133 -16.20 -39.48 -4.55
CA GLY A 133 -16.20 -38.57 -3.39
C GLY A 133 -17.05 -39.09 -2.23
N VAL A 134 -18.20 -39.71 -2.53
CA VAL A 134 -19.07 -40.34 -1.51
C VAL A 134 -18.37 -41.55 -0.87
N LEU A 135 -17.68 -42.37 -1.66
CA LEU A 135 -16.88 -43.49 -1.14
C LEU A 135 -15.68 -43.02 -0.31
N ALA A 136 -14.98 -41.96 -0.74
CA ALA A 136 -13.91 -41.35 0.05
C ALA A 136 -14.42 -40.78 1.39
N PHE A 137 -15.60 -40.15 1.39
CA PHE A 137 -16.25 -39.63 2.59
C PHE A 137 -16.66 -40.77 3.56
N ALA A 138 -17.31 -41.83 3.04
CA ALA A 138 -17.66 -43.02 3.83
C ALA A 138 -16.42 -43.64 4.50
N LYS A 139 -15.33 -43.80 3.73
CA LYS A 139 -14.05 -44.32 4.22
C LYS A 139 -13.40 -43.42 5.29
N GLN A 140 -13.53 -42.10 5.16
CA GLN A 140 -13.08 -41.14 6.18
C GLN A 140 -13.91 -41.23 7.47
N ALA A 141 -15.20 -41.56 7.37
CA ALA A 141 -16.08 -41.85 8.51
C ALA A 141 -15.88 -43.27 9.10
N GLY A 142 -14.91 -44.06 8.60
CA GLY A 142 -14.66 -45.43 9.08
C GLY A 142 -15.68 -46.47 8.60
N LEU A 143 -16.44 -46.17 7.55
CA LEU A 143 -17.40 -47.07 6.92
C LEU A 143 -16.73 -47.89 5.81
N ASP A 144 -17.29 -49.08 5.54
CA ASP A 144 -16.79 -49.93 4.46
C ASP A 144 -17.28 -49.45 3.08
N GLU A 145 -16.51 -49.78 2.05
CA GLU A 145 -16.80 -49.38 0.66
C GLU A 145 -18.04 -50.10 0.13
N ALA A 146 -18.26 -51.38 0.47
CA ALA A 146 -19.44 -52.14 0.04
C ALA A 146 -20.71 -51.71 0.79
N ASP A 147 -20.60 -51.39 2.08
CA ASP A 147 -21.69 -50.76 2.86
C ASP A 147 -22.15 -49.46 2.17
N ALA A 148 -21.19 -48.61 1.77
CA ALA A 148 -21.48 -47.33 1.10
C ALA A 148 -22.05 -47.50 -0.32
N GLU A 149 -21.58 -48.48 -1.10
CA GLU A 149 -22.20 -48.79 -2.41
C GLU A 149 -23.63 -49.31 -2.26
N ALA A 150 -23.90 -50.18 -1.28
CA ALA A 150 -25.25 -50.68 -1.00
C ALA A 150 -26.22 -49.59 -0.51
N ARG A 151 -25.70 -48.52 0.13
CA ARG A 151 -26.45 -47.29 0.43
C ARG A 151 -26.74 -46.48 -0.85
N MET A 152 -25.70 -46.13 -1.63
CA MET A 152 -25.88 -45.35 -2.86
C MET A 152 -26.82 -46.01 -3.88
N ALA A 153 -26.81 -47.35 -3.98
CA ALA A 153 -27.66 -48.11 -4.90
C ALA A 153 -29.18 -47.95 -4.66
N ARG A 154 -29.60 -47.38 -3.51
CA ARG A 154 -31.00 -47.05 -3.20
C ARG A 154 -31.51 -45.83 -3.98
N HIS A 155 -30.62 -45.03 -4.56
CA HIS A 155 -30.94 -43.76 -5.21
C HIS A 155 -30.59 -43.81 -6.71
N ARG A 156 -31.30 -43.02 -7.51
CA ARG A 156 -31.06 -42.93 -8.96
C ARG A 156 -29.68 -42.33 -9.24
N ILE A 157 -28.84 -43.05 -9.99
CA ILE A 157 -27.60 -42.49 -10.55
C ILE A 157 -27.93 -41.66 -11.79
N ILE A 158 -27.25 -40.52 -11.94
CA ILE A 158 -27.37 -39.59 -13.08
C ILE A 158 -26.02 -39.52 -13.80
N GLU A 159 -26.03 -39.60 -15.13
CA GLU A 159 -24.86 -39.33 -15.95
C GLU A 159 -24.62 -37.81 -16.03
N ASP A 160 -23.45 -37.37 -15.59
CA ASP A 160 -22.98 -35.98 -15.66
C ASP A 160 -21.62 -35.90 -16.37
N GLU A 161 -21.34 -34.80 -17.08
CA GLU A 161 -19.98 -34.56 -17.55
C GLU A 161 -19.02 -34.52 -16.36
N PRO A 162 -17.80 -35.09 -16.47
CA PRO A 162 -16.95 -35.38 -15.32
C PRO A 162 -16.37 -34.11 -14.70
N ALA A 163 -17.17 -33.45 -13.85
CA ALA A 163 -16.75 -32.36 -12.99
C ALA A 163 -15.77 -32.90 -11.94
N THR A 164 -14.47 -32.86 -12.28
CA THR A 164 -13.35 -33.38 -11.48
C THR A 164 -13.51 -33.00 -10.00
N PRO A 165 -13.48 -33.95 -9.06
CA PRO A 165 -13.72 -33.66 -7.65
C PRO A 165 -12.56 -32.84 -7.07
N LYS A 166 -12.72 -31.51 -7.06
CA LYS A 166 -11.86 -30.62 -6.28
C LYS A 166 -12.00 -30.96 -4.78
N PRO A 167 -10.90 -31.10 -4.04
CA PRO A 167 -10.94 -31.04 -2.59
C PRO A 167 -11.59 -29.71 -2.16
N THR A 168 -12.57 -29.77 -1.28
CA THR A 168 -13.19 -28.58 -0.69
C THR A 168 -12.26 -28.01 0.38
N GLY A 169 -11.50 -26.99 -0.01
CA GLY A 169 -10.45 -26.37 0.82
C GLY A 169 -9.05 -26.73 0.34
N ILE A 170 -8.14 -25.76 0.42
CA ILE A 170 -6.70 -25.98 0.18
C ILE A 170 -6.11 -26.60 1.47
N PRO A 171 -5.22 -27.60 1.40
CA PRO A 171 -4.62 -28.15 2.61
C PRO A 171 -3.81 -27.08 3.37
N GLU A 172 -4.05 -26.95 4.68
CA GLU A 172 -3.42 -25.94 5.54
C GLU A 172 -1.88 -25.94 5.48
N ALA A 173 -1.26 -27.12 5.33
CA ALA A 173 0.18 -27.21 5.10
C ALA A 173 0.64 -26.53 3.79
N VAL A 174 -0.15 -26.61 2.72
CA VAL A 174 0.12 -25.96 1.43
C VAL A 174 -0.06 -24.46 1.52
N PHE A 175 -1.10 -23.98 2.20
CA PHE A 175 -1.32 -22.54 2.43
C PHE A 175 -0.18 -21.91 3.24
N ARG A 176 0.26 -22.57 4.33
CA ARG A 176 1.46 -22.16 5.08
C ARG A 176 2.72 -22.14 4.22
N GLN A 177 2.95 -23.18 3.40
CA GLN A 177 4.11 -23.24 2.51
C GLN A 177 4.11 -22.11 1.48
N VAL A 178 2.94 -21.76 0.93
CA VAL A 178 2.79 -20.60 0.04
C VAL A 178 3.16 -19.30 0.75
N LYS A 179 2.64 -19.05 1.96
CA LYS A 179 3.01 -17.85 2.73
C LYS A 179 4.50 -17.82 3.08
N ALA A 180 5.07 -18.93 3.54
CA ALA A 180 6.50 -19.03 3.82
C ALA A 180 7.36 -18.74 2.57
N ASN A 181 6.92 -19.19 1.39
CA ASN A 181 7.59 -18.89 0.12
C ASN A 181 7.44 -17.41 -0.29
N LEU A 182 6.28 -16.77 -0.06
CA LEU A 182 6.07 -15.34 -0.31
C LEU A 182 6.90 -14.45 0.64
N GLU A 183 7.05 -14.84 1.91
CA GLU A 183 7.93 -14.20 2.90
C GLU A 183 9.41 -14.39 2.58
N GLU A 184 9.83 -15.61 2.22
CA GLU A 184 11.19 -15.90 1.77
C GLU A 184 11.55 -15.10 0.51
N LEU A 185 10.62 -15.00 -0.45
CA LEU A 185 10.83 -14.22 -1.68
C LEU A 185 10.95 -12.73 -1.38
N GLY A 186 10.10 -12.18 -0.50
CA GLY A 186 10.24 -10.80 -0.02
C GLY A 186 11.61 -10.54 0.59
N ARG A 187 12.07 -11.44 1.47
CA ARG A 187 13.38 -11.37 2.14
C ARG A 187 14.55 -11.45 1.15
N ILE A 188 14.50 -12.36 0.18
CA ILE A 188 15.49 -12.51 -0.91
C ILE A 188 15.53 -11.26 -1.80
N LEU A 189 14.40 -10.57 -1.97
CA LEU A 189 14.28 -9.35 -2.78
C LEU A 189 14.56 -8.05 -1.99
N GLY A 190 14.76 -8.11 -0.66
CA GLY A 190 14.96 -6.93 0.18
C GLY A 190 13.73 -6.02 0.33
N ARG A 191 12.52 -6.57 0.18
CA ARG A 191 11.24 -5.86 0.27
C ARG A 191 10.31 -6.49 1.32
N PRO A 192 9.23 -5.80 1.74
CA PRO A 192 8.14 -6.46 2.47
C PRO A 192 7.66 -7.73 1.75
N ALA A 193 7.30 -8.73 2.55
CA ALA A 193 6.71 -9.98 2.08
C ALA A 193 5.49 -9.71 1.20
N PHE A 194 5.28 -10.54 0.19
CA PHE A 194 4.05 -10.46 -0.61
C PHE A 194 2.87 -10.97 0.22
N VAL A 195 1.77 -10.22 0.27
CA VAL A 195 0.63 -10.53 1.15
C VAL A 195 -0.23 -11.67 0.62
N SER A 196 -0.23 -11.89 -0.69
CA SER A 196 -0.96 -12.97 -1.35
C SER A 196 -0.34 -13.37 -2.69
N LEU A 197 -0.85 -14.46 -3.28
CA LEU A 197 -0.54 -14.87 -4.66
C LEU A 197 -1.04 -13.86 -5.72
N TYR A 198 -2.00 -13.00 -5.38
CA TYR A 198 -2.47 -11.91 -6.23
C TYR A 198 -1.51 -10.71 -6.20
N ASP A 199 -1.04 -10.32 -5.01
CA ASP A 199 0.00 -9.29 -4.84
C ASP A 199 1.32 -9.69 -5.51
N LEU A 200 1.71 -10.97 -5.45
CA LEU A 200 2.85 -11.50 -6.21
C LEU A 200 2.76 -11.18 -7.72
N LEU A 201 1.56 -11.20 -8.30
CA LEU A 201 1.32 -10.91 -9.71
C LEU A 201 0.94 -9.46 -9.99
N GLY A 202 0.76 -8.62 -8.95
CA GLY A 202 0.29 -7.24 -9.07
C GLY A 202 -1.18 -7.14 -9.50
N LEU A 203 -2.03 -8.06 -9.03
CA LEU A 203 -3.46 -8.11 -9.33
C LEU A 203 -4.33 -7.89 -8.09
N ASP A 204 -5.54 -7.40 -8.30
CA ASP A 204 -6.61 -7.40 -7.29
C ASP A 204 -7.21 -8.81 -7.13
N PRO A 205 -7.65 -9.24 -5.93
CA PRO A 205 -8.30 -10.54 -5.72
C PRO A 205 -9.52 -10.82 -6.62
N THR A 206 -10.22 -9.79 -7.10
CA THR A 206 -11.37 -9.92 -8.02
C THR A 206 -10.99 -10.10 -9.49
N ALA A 207 -9.68 -10.14 -9.83
CA ALA A 207 -9.22 -10.24 -11.21
C ALA A 207 -9.68 -11.55 -11.90
N PRO A 208 -10.29 -11.47 -13.11
CA PRO A 208 -10.86 -12.64 -13.77
C PRO A 208 -9.77 -13.58 -14.30
N LYS A 209 -10.04 -14.89 -14.33
CA LYS A 209 -9.07 -15.96 -14.67
C LYS A 209 -8.22 -15.72 -15.95
N PRO A 210 -8.73 -15.14 -17.05
CA PRO A 210 -7.89 -14.84 -18.22
C PRO A 210 -6.78 -13.81 -17.94
N VAL A 211 -7.06 -12.78 -17.12
CA VAL A 211 -6.07 -11.77 -16.70
C VAL A 211 -5.03 -12.41 -15.78
N LEU A 212 -5.48 -13.25 -14.85
CA LEU A 212 -4.61 -14.03 -13.96
C LEU A 212 -3.66 -14.97 -14.73
N SER A 213 -4.15 -15.67 -15.77
CA SER A 213 -3.31 -16.55 -16.59
C SER A 213 -2.24 -15.76 -17.36
N ASN A 214 -2.63 -14.66 -18.00
CA ASN A 214 -1.70 -13.79 -18.73
C ASN A 214 -0.63 -13.18 -17.80
N ALA A 215 -1.04 -12.71 -16.61
CA ALA A 215 -0.10 -12.20 -15.61
C ALA A 215 0.90 -13.28 -15.15
N ARG A 216 0.43 -14.51 -14.86
CA ARG A 216 1.27 -15.66 -14.52
C ARG A 216 2.26 -15.99 -15.66
N GLU A 217 1.80 -16.06 -16.90
CA GLU A 217 2.65 -16.39 -18.06
C GLU A 217 3.73 -15.33 -18.31
N MET A 218 3.37 -14.05 -18.22
CA MET A 218 4.31 -12.93 -18.31
C MET A 218 5.35 -12.96 -17.17
N TYR A 219 4.94 -13.31 -15.95
CA TYR A 219 5.85 -13.48 -14.82
C TYR A 219 6.78 -14.69 -15.03
N ALA A 220 6.25 -15.81 -15.51
CA ALA A 220 7.02 -17.02 -15.83
C ALA A 220 8.02 -16.80 -16.97
N ALA A 221 7.71 -15.96 -17.95
CA ALA A 221 8.64 -15.57 -19.01
C ALA A 221 9.82 -14.76 -18.42
N ARG A 222 9.53 -13.72 -17.63
CA ARG A 222 10.54 -12.92 -16.92
C ARG A 222 11.39 -13.75 -15.95
N ASN A 223 10.82 -14.76 -15.29
CA ASN A 223 11.59 -15.63 -14.39
C ASN A 223 12.55 -16.55 -15.17
N ARG A 224 12.17 -16.99 -16.38
CA ARG A 224 13.04 -17.78 -17.27
C ARG A 224 14.26 -17.00 -17.79
N GLU A 225 14.18 -15.67 -17.86
CA GLU A 225 15.30 -14.77 -18.20
C GLU A 225 16.33 -14.62 -17.06
N LEU A 226 15.94 -14.93 -15.81
CA LEU A 226 16.85 -14.88 -14.66
C LEU A 226 17.83 -16.06 -14.65
N ARG A 227 19.00 -15.85 -14.04
CA ARG A 227 19.99 -16.92 -13.82
C ARG A 227 19.38 -18.04 -12.97
N PRO A 228 19.76 -19.32 -13.18
CA PRO A 228 19.38 -20.41 -12.29
C PRO A 228 19.97 -20.21 -10.88
N ASP A 229 19.15 -19.73 -9.97
CA ASP A 229 19.48 -19.50 -8.56
C ASP A 229 18.28 -19.79 -7.64
N ARG A 230 18.47 -19.65 -6.31
CA ARG A 230 17.43 -19.90 -5.31
C ARG A 230 16.22 -18.98 -5.45
N ARG A 231 16.39 -17.75 -5.96
CA ARG A 231 15.29 -16.80 -6.20
C ARG A 231 14.43 -17.31 -7.36
N ARG A 232 15.06 -17.71 -8.47
CA ARG A 232 14.35 -18.22 -9.65
C ARG A 232 13.53 -19.47 -9.31
N ALA A 233 14.14 -20.44 -8.60
CA ALA A 233 13.43 -21.65 -8.18
C ALA A 233 12.20 -21.34 -7.32
N LEU A 234 12.36 -20.47 -6.31
CA LEU A 234 11.26 -20.07 -5.42
C LEU A 234 10.11 -19.35 -6.15
N VAL A 235 10.42 -18.59 -7.21
CA VAL A 235 9.40 -17.97 -8.08
C VAL A 235 8.73 -19.03 -8.96
N ASP A 236 9.47 -20.01 -9.51
CA ASP A 236 8.87 -21.11 -10.28
C ASP A 236 7.92 -21.95 -9.39
N ASP A 237 8.27 -22.21 -8.13
CA ASP A 237 7.39 -22.86 -7.13
C ASP A 237 6.11 -22.04 -6.86
N LEU A 238 6.25 -20.73 -6.68
CA LEU A 238 5.11 -19.82 -6.46
C LEU A 238 4.22 -19.67 -7.71
N LEU A 239 4.78 -19.78 -8.92
CA LEU A 239 4.03 -19.78 -10.18
C LEU A 239 3.41 -21.15 -10.52
N ALA A 240 3.85 -22.22 -9.85
CA ALA A 240 3.12 -23.48 -9.77
C ALA A 240 1.96 -23.39 -8.77
N ALA A 241 2.15 -22.76 -7.59
CA ALA A 241 1.06 -22.48 -6.65
C ALA A 241 -0.03 -21.60 -7.30
N VAL A 242 0.38 -20.50 -7.96
CA VAL A 242 -0.11 -20.07 -9.30
C VAL A 242 -1.26 -20.89 -9.88
N THR A 243 -0.87 -21.75 -10.81
CA THR A 243 -1.77 -22.61 -11.59
C THR A 243 -2.58 -23.54 -10.70
N ASN A 244 -1.96 -24.21 -9.75
CA ASN A 244 -2.58 -25.30 -8.98
C ASN A 244 -3.72 -24.80 -8.07
N LEU A 245 -3.61 -23.59 -7.51
CA LEU A 245 -4.57 -23.07 -6.53
C LEU A 245 -5.59 -22.11 -7.16
N LEU A 246 -5.19 -21.29 -8.14
CA LEU A 246 -6.05 -20.22 -8.66
C LEU A 246 -6.56 -20.47 -10.10
N LEU A 247 -5.75 -21.02 -11.01
CA LEU A 247 -6.19 -21.29 -12.39
C LEU A 247 -6.98 -22.60 -12.48
N ASP A 248 -6.35 -23.71 -12.10
CA ASP A 248 -6.95 -25.05 -12.11
C ASP A 248 -7.77 -25.24 -10.82
N GLY A 249 -7.22 -24.78 -9.70
CA GLY A 249 -7.85 -24.76 -8.39
C GLY A 249 -9.03 -23.78 -8.26
N ASP A 250 -9.51 -23.62 -7.03
CA ASP A 250 -10.61 -22.73 -6.69
C ASP A 250 -10.08 -21.44 -6.01
N PRO A 251 -10.16 -20.27 -6.67
CA PRO A 251 -9.75 -19.00 -6.10
C PRO A 251 -10.44 -18.67 -4.78
N GLU A 252 -11.74 -18.97 -4.67
CA GLU A 252 -12.52 -18.60 -3.49
C GLU A 252 -12.01 -19.36 -2.25
N ALA A 253 -11.64 -20.63 -2.41
CA ALA A 253 -11.02 -21.42 -1.34
C ALA A 253 -9.65 -20.90 -0.89
N TYR A 254 -8.90 -20.22 -1.77
CA TYR A 254 -7.66 -19.51 -1.38
C TYR A 254 -7.95 -18.21 -0.63
N LEU A 255 -8.91 -17.42 -1.13
CA LEU A 255 -9.27 -16.13 -0.54
C LEU A 255 -10.00 -16.27 0.80
N ASP A 256 -10.75 -17.36 0.99
CA ASP A 256 -11.42 -17.65 2.26
C ASP A 256 -10.42 -18.14 3.32
N MET A 257 -9.43 -18.98 2.97
CA MET A 257 -8.32 -19.30 3.88
C MET A 257 -7.47 -18.06 4.23
N LEU A 258 -7.25 -17.16 3.27
CA LEU A 258 -6.58 -15.88 3.53
C LEU A 258 -7.43 -15.01 4.47
N ALA A 259 -8.76 -15.01 4.32
CA ALA A 259 -9.67 -14.32 5.23
C ALA A 259 -9.65 -14.91 6.65
N GLU A 260 -9.54 -16.23 6.81
CA GLU A 260 -9.39 -16.88 8.12
C GLU A 260 -8.07 -16.48 8.81
N ASP A 261 -6.94 -16.53 8.09
CA ASP A 261 -5.62 -16.12 8.61
C ASP A 261 -5.58 -14.63 9.01
N VAL A 262 -6.17 -13.76 8.18
CA VAL A 262 -6.28 -12.32 8.47
C VAL A 262 -7.25 -12.06 9.62
N THR A 263 -8.38 -12.77 9.70
CA THR A 263 -9.31 -12.68 10.84
C THR A 263 -8.64 -13.10 12.15
N ALA A 264 -7.83 -14.17 12.13
CA ALA A 264 -7.05 -14.61 13.29
C ALA A 264 -6.00 -13.57 13.74
N LYS A 265 -5.33 -12.89 12.80
CA LYS A 265 -4.39 -11.79 13.07
C LYS A 265 -5.06 -10.53 13.63
N LEU A 266 -6.28 -10.22 13.17
CA LEU A 266 -7.03 -9.03 13.58
C LEU A 266 -7.75 -9.22 14.92
N ARG A 267 -8.17 -10.43 15.28
CA ARG A 267 -8.92 -10.72 16.51
C ARG A 267 -8.34 -10.04 17.77
N PRO A 268 -7.03 -10.09 18.08
CA PRO A 268 -6.47 -9.40 19.26
C PRO A 268 -6.61 -7.88 19.22
N ARG A 269 -6.59 -7.26 18.03
CA ARG A 269 -6.71 -5.80 17.85
C ARG A 269 -8.15 -5.34 17.98
N VAL A 270 -9.09 -6.06 17.36
CA VAL A 270 -10.53 -5.80 17.54
C VAL A 270 -10.94 -6.01 19.00
N SER A 271 -10.44 -7.06 19.66
CA SER A 271 -10.65 -7.27 21.10
C SER A 271 -10.04 -6.15 21.95
N ALA A 272 -8.88 -5.60 21.58
CA ALA A 272 -8.28 -4.48 22.30
C ALA A 272 -9.07 -3.17 22.14
N ALA A 273 -9.57 -2.87 20.93
CA ALA A 273 -10.42 -1.70 20.71
C ALA A 273 -11.72 -1.79 21.53
N VAL A 274 -12.43 -2.91 21.44
CA VAL A 274 -13.65 -3.18 22.22
C VAL A 274 -13.39 -3.14 23.73
N LEU A 275 -12.25 -3.64 24.21
CA LEU A 275 -11.89 -3.61 25.64
C LEU A 275 -11.59 -2.19 26.16
N VAL A 276 -11.21 -1.25 25.28
CA VAL A 276 -10.86 0.12 25.66
C VAL A 276 -12.08 1.05 25.63
N GLU A 277 -12.94 0.93 24.62
CA GLU A 277 -14.07 1.85 24.40
C GLU A 277 -15.45 1.24 24.75
N ASP A 278 -15.53 -0.04 25.14
CA ASP A 278 -16.77 -0.84 25.43
C ASP A 278 -17.69 -1.06 24.19
N GLU A 279 -17.34 -0.48 23.04
CA GLU A 279 -17.91 -0.72 21.72
C GLU A 279 -16.80 -0.82 20.65
N LEU A 280 -17.14 -1.25 19.44
CA LEU A 280 -16.26 -1.07 18.27
C LEU A 280 -16.71 0.20 17.53
N THR A 281 -15.92 1.28 17.62
CA THR A 281 -16.33 2.58 17.04
C THR A 281 -16.36 2.54 15.51
N SER A 282 -17.01 3.52 14.88
CA SER A 282 -17.01 3.65 13.41
C SER A 282 -15.62 3.92 12.83
N ASP A 283 -14.77 4.67 13.55
CA ASP A 283 -13.38 4.96 13.15
C ASP A 283 -12.53 3.67 13.24
N ASP A 284 -12.64 2.92 14.34
CA ASP A 284 -11.92 1.65 14.52
C ASP A 284 -12.37 0.59 13.52
N TYR A 285 -13.68 0.50 13.24
CA TYR A 285 -14.21 -0.39 12.22
C TYR A 285 -13.62 -0.09 10.83
N ALA A 286 -13.58 1.19 10.44
CA ALA A 286 -12.97 1.62 9.17
C ALA A 286 -11.45 1.37 9.14
N HIS A 287 -10.75 1.58 10.27
CA HIS A 287 -9.33 1.30 10.39
C HIS A 287 -9.02 -0.20 10.28
N MET A 288 -9.76 -1.06 10.98
CA MET A 288 -9.61 -2.52 10.92
C MET A 288 -9.96 -3.08 9.54
N VAL A 289 -10.95 -2.52 8.83
CA VAL A 289 -11.24 -2.87 7.43
C VAL A 289 -10.07 -2.46 6.51
N THR A 290 -9.50 -1.27 6.71
CA THR A 290 -8.31 -0.82 5.95
C THR A 290 -7.10 -1.72 6.22
N GLU A 291 -6.88 -2.12 7.47
CA GLU A 291 -5.80 -3.05 7.84
C GLU A 291 -6.02 -4.46 7.25
N ALA A 292 -7.26 -4.96 7.25
CA ALA A 292 -7.60 -6.23 6.61
C ALA A 292 -7.31 -6.22 5.09
N GLN A 293 -7.56 -5.09 4.42
CA GLN A 293 -7.20 -4.90 3.00
C GLN A 293 -5.68 -4.81 2.81
N ALA A 294 -4.95 -4.12 3.68
CA ALA A 294 -3.48 -4.08 3.67
C ALA A 294 -2.84 -5.46 3.92
N LEU A 295 -3.56 -6.38 4.57
CA LEU A 295 -3.17 -7.78 4.74
C LEU A 295 -3.60 -8.71 3.59
N GLY A 296 -4.16 -8.16 2.51
CA GLY A 296 -4.41 -8.87 1.24
C GLY A 296 -5.85 -9.30 0.96
N LEU A 297 -6.85 -8.85 1.76
CA LEU A 297 -8.26 -9.13 1.49
C LEU A 297 -8.90 -8.12 0.53
N ASP A 298 -9.88 -8.59 -0.25
CA ASP A 298 -10.83 -7.70 -0.91
C ASP A 298 -11.72 -6.96 0.12
N HIS A 299 -12.31 -5.84 -0.30
CA HIS A 299 -13.10 -4.99 0.61
C HIS A 299 -14.32 -5.71 1.22
N ALA A 300 -14.96 -6.62 0.48
CA ALA A 300 -16.12 -7.37 0.99
C ALA A 300 -15.70 -8.41 2.04
N ARG A 301 -14.58 -9.12 1.81
CA ARG A 301 -13.97 -10.02 2.80
C ARG A 301 -13.46 -9.28 4.03
N ALA A 302 -12.86 -8.10 3.86
CA ALA A 302 -12.45 -7.24 4.97
C ALA A 302 -13.63 -6.83 5.86
N VAL A 303 -14.71 -6.30 5.26
CA VAL A 303 -15.97 -5.95 5.94
C VAL A 303 -16.62 -7.17 6.61
N LYS A 304 -16.61 -8.33 5.96
CA LYS A 304 -17.10 -9.62 6.51
C LYS A 304 -16.28 -10.08 7.72
N ALA A 305 -14.95 -9.98 7.66
CA ALA A 305 -14.05 -10.36 8.75
C ALA A 305 -14.26 -9.49 9.99
N VAL A 306 -14.13 -8.16 9.86
CA VAL A 306 -14.24 -7.23 10.99
C VAL A 306 -15.64 -7.24 11.60
N SER A 307 -16.70 -7.29 10.78
CA SER A 307 -18.07 -7.42 11.32
C SER A 307 -18.33 -8.76 12.00
N THR A 308 -17.58 -9.82 11.67
CA THR A 308 -17.69 -11.13 12.35
C THR A 308 -16.97 -11.10 13.69
N LEU A 309 -15.78 -10.51 13.78
CA LEU A 309 -15.09 -10.28 15.05
C LEU A 309 -15.91 -9.39 16.01
N ALA A 310 -16.56 -8.34 15.49
CA ALA A 310 -17.48 -7.52 16.27
C ALA A 310 -18.65 -8.35 16.85
N ARG A 311 -19.27 -9.21 16.03
CA ARG A 311 -20.34 -10.13 16.45
C ARG A 311 -19.87 -11.23 17.42
N GLU A 312 -18.65 -11.75 17.26
CA GLU A 312 -18.02 -12.68 18.21
C GLU A 312 -17.83 -12.06 19.60
N LEU A 313 -17.54 -10.75 19.65
CA LEU A 313 -17.34 -9.98 20.88
C LEU A 313 -18.66 -9.38 21.44
N GLY A 314 -19.80 -9.64 20.80
CA GLY A 314 -21.12 -9.19 21.27
C GLY A 314 -21.42 -7.70 21.07
N VAL A 315 -20.53 -6.93 20.42
CA VAL A 315 -20.74 -5.50 20.15
C VAL A 315 -21.55 -5.26 18.87
N ALA A 316 -22.22 -4.11 18.81
CA ALA A 316 -22.91 -3.68 17.60
C ALA A 316 -21.91 -3.46 16.45
N VAL A 317 -22.26 -3.93 15.24
CA VAL A 317 -21.48 -3.61 14.03
C VAL A 317 -21.85 -2.20 13.58
N PRO A 318 -20.90 -1.25 13.47
CA PRO A 318 -21.18 0.07 12.93
C PRO A 318 -21.72 -0.02 11.51
N GLN A 319 -22.87 0.61 11.25
CA GLN A 319 -23.32 0.80 9.89
C GLN A 319 -22.47 1.91 9.24
N PRO A 320 -21.97 1.73 8.01
CA PRO A 320 -21.30 2.81 7.31
C PRO A 320 -22.28 3.98 7.13
N ALA A 321 -21.89 5.17 7.59
CA ALA A 321 -22.75 6.35 7.54
C ALA A 321 -23.09 6.70 6.08
N THR A 322 -24.27 6.27 5.61
CA THR A 322 -24.76 6.59 4.26
C THR A 322 -24.86 8.10 4.12
N ALA A 323 -24.00 8.68 3.28
CA ALA A 323 -23.91 10.12 3.09
C ALA A 323 -25.29 10.73 2.81
N ALA A 324 -25.74 11.61 3.70
CA ALA A 324 -27.02 12.28 3.56
C ALA A 324 -27.05 13.06 2.24
N ARG A 325 -28.01 12.74 1.37
CA ARG A 325 -28.18 13.46 0.09
C ARG A 325 -28.35 14.96 0.38
N PRO A 326 -27.62 15.86 -0.31
CA PRO A 326 -27.83 17.28 -0.17
C PRO A 326 -29.25 17.64 -0.64
N THR A 327 -30.10 18.09 0.29
CA THR A 327 -31.42 18.61 -0.03
C THR A 327 -31.27 19.91 -0.83
N VAL A 328 -31.71 19.89 -2.09
CA VAL A 328 -31.67 21.07 -2.96
C VAL A 328 -32.57 22.16 -2.37
N GLY A 329 -31.96 23.25 -1.92
CA GLY A 329 -32.67 24.40 -1.35
C GLY A 329 -33.47 25.15 -2.43
N SER A 330 -34.76 24.87 -2.54
CA SER A 330 -35.66 25.59 -3.44
C SER A 330 -35.98 26.99 -2.90
N ASN A 331 -35.26 28.00 -3.38
CA ASN A 331 -35.58 29.40 -3.10
C ASN A 331 -37.02 29.74 -3.54
N ARG A 332 -37.84 30.23 -2.62
CA ARG A 332 -39.12 30.90 -2.91
C ARG A 332 -39.28 32.13 -2.00
N PRO A 333 -39.53 33.33 -2.54
CA PRO A 333 -39.62 34.55 -1.73
C PRO A 333 -40.94 34.65 -0.95
N PRO A 334 -40.97 35.34 0.21
CA PRO A 334 -42.18 35.60 0.98
C PRO A 334 -43.05 36.71 0.38
N PRO A 335 -44.38 36.69 0.57
CA PRO A 335 -45.29 37.77 0.19
C PRO A 335 -45.27 38.94 1.21
N PRO A 336 -45.64 40.17 0.81
CA PRO A 336 -45.50 41.36 1.67
C PRO A 336 -46.76 41.76 2.45
N GLY A 337 -46.56 42.19 3.71
CA GLY A 337 -47.08 43.46 4.24
C GLY A 337 -48.51 43.58 4.80
N THR A 338 -48.62 43.67 6.12
CA THR A 338 -49.42 44.67 6.91
C THR A 338 -48.90 44.62 8.36
N VAL A 339 -48.24 45.61 8.99
CA VAL A 339 -48.40 47.07 9.10
C VAL A 339 -49.40 47.50 10.19
N GLN A 340 -48.93 47.71 11.43
CA GLN A 340 -48.97 48.99 12.20
C GLN A 340 -48.31 48.86 13.61
N PRO A 341 -47.96 49.98 14.31
CA PRO A 341 -46.95 49.98 15.38
C PRO A 341 -47.45 50.47 16.79
N PRO A 342 -46.89 51.45 17.55
CA PRO A 342 -46.40 51.18 18.91
C PRO A 342 -46.92 52.15 20.03
N VAL A 343 -46.24 52.13 21.21
CA VAL A 343 -46.07 53.20 22.26
C VAL A 343 -46.61 52.89 23.68
N GLY A 344 -45.68 52.87 24.67
CA GLY A 344 -45.68 53.80 25.82
C GLY A 344 -46.42 53.52 27.15
N GLN A 345 -45.63 53.22 28.19
CA GLN A 345 -45.80 53.45 29.65
C GLN A 345 -46.99 54.30 30.19
N ARG A 346 -47.55 53.94 31.39
CA ARG A 346 -47.38 54.69 32.69
C ARG A 346 -48.21 54.20 33.93
N ILE A 347 -47.56 54.24 35.11
CA ILE A 347 -48.04 54.59 36.50
C ILE A 347 -48.91 53.60 37.35
N SER A 348 -48.22 52.85 38.25
CA SER A 348 -48.26 52.85 39.76
C SER A 348 -49.57 52.56 40.60
N PRO A 349 -49.60 52.69 41.98
CA PRO A 349 -49.67 51.56 42.95
C PRO A 349 -50.77 51.77 44.06
N PRO A 350 -50.66 51.46 45.40
CA PRO A 350 -49.93 50.46 46.23
C PRO A 350 -50.85 49.71 47.27
N SER A 351 -50.30 48.85 48.17
CA SER A 351 -50.82 48.66 49.57
C SER A 351 -49.91 47.79 50.49
N THR A 352 -49.95 47.99 51.83
CA THR A 352 -49.11 47.27 52.85
C THR A 352 -49.85 47.09 54.24
N PRO A 353 -49.23 46.75 55.41
CA PRO A 353 -49.71 45.70 56.35
C PRO A 353 -50.48 46.23 57.60
N PRO A 354 -50.84 45.40 58.64
CA PRO A 354 -49.91 45.11 59.78
C PRO A 354 -50.11 43.73 60.53
N PRO A 355 -49.28 43.39 61.56
CA PRO A 355 -49.36 42.14 62.35
C PRO A 355 -49.59 42.32 63.89
N PRO A 356 -49.81 41.22 64.67
CA PRO A 356 -49.61 41.18 66.13
C PRO A 356 -48.63 40.07 66.66
N PRO A 357 -48.18 40.08 67.96
CA PRO A 357 -46.97 39.35 68.41
C PRO A 357 -47.09 38.52 69.73
N ALA A 358 -46.03 37.74 70.11
CA ALA A 358 -45.34 37.74 71.45
C ALA A 358 -44.48 36.48 71.80
N ARG A 359 -43.52 36.67 72.72
CA ARG A 359 -42.48 35.75 73.29
C ARG A 359 -42.97 35.01 74.58
N PRO A 360 -42.15 34.23 75.38
CA PRO A 360 -40.84 33.54 75.22
C PRO A 360 -40.99 31.99 75.55
N ASP A 361 -40.15 31.15 76.21
CA ASP A 361 -38.79 31.22 76.83
C ASP A 361 -38.09 29.84 77.06
N ARG A 362 -36.78 29.88 77.39
CA ARG A 362 -35.91 29.05 78.29
C ARG A 362 -35.83 27.50 78.34
N PHE A 363 -34.55 27.06 78.32
CA PHE A 363 -33.87 25.93 79.04
C PHE A 363 -34.25 24.44 78.82
N ALA A 364 -33.35 23.69 78.18
CA ALA A 364 -32.63 22.51 78.76
C ALA A 364 -31.47 22.03 77.84
N ARG A 365 -30.54 21.20 78.38
CA ARG A 365 -29.39 20.55 77.71
C ARG A 365 -29.69 19.05 77.42
N PRO A 366 -28.75 18.26 76.86
CA PRO A 366 -28.08 18.36 75.55
C PRO A 366 -28.16 17.02 74.75
N ASP A 367 -27.80 16.98 73.47
CA ASP A 367 -26.75 16.05 72.96
C ASP A 367 -26.45 16.18 71.45
N ARG A 368 -25.36 15.52 71.02
CA ARG A 368 -24.93 15.21 69.63
C ARG A 368 -24.60 16.36 68.67
N VAL A 369 -23.34 16.36 68.24
CA VAL A 369 -22.84 16.96 66.99
C VAL A 369 -23.36 16.17 65.78
N PRO A 370 -23.85 16.84 64.72
CA PRO A 370 -23.89 16.30 63.36
C PRO A 370 -22.80 16.95 62.49
N ALA A 371 -22.02 16.12 61.77
CA ALA A 371 -21.23 16.59 60.63
C ALA A 371 -22.14 16.77 59.40
N GLY A 372 -21.84 17.74 58.52
CA GLY A 372 -22.78 18.05 57.41
C GLY A 372 -22.32 19.02 56.33
N THR A 373 -21.02 19.30 56.16
CA THR A 373 -20.55 20.06 55.00
C THR A 373 -20.51 19.16 53.78
N THR A 374 -21.53 19.24 52.94
CA THR A 374 -21.63 18.43 51.71
C THR A 374 -20.64 18.96 50.67
N PRO A 375 -19.68 18.17 50.17
CA PRO A 375 -18.80 18.58 49.07
C PRO A 375 -19.56 18.60 47.74
N ALA A 376 -19.07 19.39 46.78
CA ALA A 376 -19.60 19.42 45.41
C ALA A 376 -19.48 18.04 44.72
N PRO A 377 -20.36 17.70 43.77
CA PRO A 377 -20.30 16.42 43.05
C PRO A 377 -18.97 16.28 42.30
N ALA A 378 -18.29 15.15 42.50
CA ALA A 378 -17.05 14.86 41.79
C ALA A 378 -17.30 14.72 40.29
N ALA A 379 -16.43 15.31 39.47
CA ALA A 379 -16.47 15.15 38.02
C ALA A 379 -16.29 13.67 37.65
N SER A 380 -17.17 13.15 36.78
CA SER A 380 -17.12 11.76 36.33
C SER A 380 -15.82 11.50 35.52
N PRO A 381 -15.09 10.40 35.76
CA PRO A 381 -13.79 10.15 35.10
C PRO A 381 -13.77 10.17 33.57
N ARG A 382 -14.93 10.05 32.89
CA ARG A 382 -15.05 10.19 31.43
C ARG A 382 -14.76 11.61 30.92
N ALA A 383 -15.09 12.65 31.69
CA ALA A 383 -15.09 14.04 31.21
C ALA A 383 -13.73 14.55 30.68
N TRP A 384 -12.60 14.07 31.20
CA TRP A 384 -11.29 14.42 30.67
C TRP A 384 -10.83 13.52 29.52
N HIS A 385 -11.33 12.28 29.42
CA HIS A 385 -11.13 11.40 28.27
C HIS A 385 -11.84 11.96 27.04
N ASP A 386 -13.09 12.43 27.21
CA ASP A 386 -13.88 13.10 26.17
C ASP A 386 -13.08 14.26 25.56
N LYS A 387 -12.41 15.05 26.42
CA LYS A 387 -11.55 16.17 25.99
C LYS A 387 -10.25 15.77 25.32
N LEU A 388 -9.66 14.62 25.67
CA LEU A 388 -8.56 14.07 24.89
C LEU A 388 -9.02 13.52 23.54
N SER A 389 -10.26 13.05 23.42
CA SER A 389 -10.85 12.68 22.13
C SER A 389 -11.09 13.91 21.25
N GLU A 390 -11.65 15.00 21.81
CA GLU A 390 -11.73 16.32 21.16
C GLU A 390 -10.33 16.80 20.69
N ALA A 391 -9.30 16.66 21.54
CA ALA A 391 -7.92 17.05 21.19
C ALA A 391 -7.35 16.23 20.02
N ARG A 392 -7.49 14.90 20.03
CA ARG A 392 -7.06 14.01 18.92
C ARG A 392 -7.83 14.29 17.64
N ALA A 393 -9.11 14.65 17.73
CA ALA A 393 -9.91 15.03 16.56
C ALA A 393 -9.43 16.37 15.98
N ALA A 394 -9.10 17.35 16.83
CA ALA A 394 -8.54 18.63 16.41
C ALA A 394 -7.16 18.48 15.74
N LEU A 395 -6.25 17.64 16.28
CA LEU A 395 -4.98 17.30 15.63
C LEU A 395 -5.19 16.65 14.25
N ARG A 396 -6.09 15.65 14.15
CA ARG A 396 -6.45 15.01 12.87
C ARG A 396 -7.08 15.98 11.86
N ALA A 397 -7.76 17.03 12.33
CA ALA A 397 -8.31 18.11 11.51
C ALA A 397 -7.29 19.21 11.15
N GLY A 398 -6.02 19.07 11.57
CA GLY A 398 -4.98 20.08 11.36
C GLY A 398 -5.25 21.37 12.13
N ARG A 399 -5.84 21.29 13.33
CA ARG A 399 -6.14 22.42 14.22
C ARG A 399 -5.44 22.24 15.57
N VAL A 400 -4.17 22.64 15.62
CA VAL A 400 -3.27 22.35 16.75
C VAL A 400 -3.46 23.34 17.90
N THR A 401 -3.87 24.58 17.65
CA THR A 401 -4.23 25.54 18.70
C THR A 401 -5.53 25.13 19.39
N GLU A 402 -6.53 24.63 18.64
CA GLU A 402 -7.71 24.00 19.25
C GLU A 402 -7.30 22.76 20.07
N ALA A 403 -6.47 21.87 19.53
CA ALA A 403 -6.01 20.68 20.25
C ALA A 403 -5.32 21.02 21.59
N GLN A 404 -4.49 22.06 21.62
CA GLN A 404 -3.86 22.53 22.86
C GLN A 404 -4.88 23.05 23.89
N ALA A 405 -5.91 23.78 23.45
CA ALA A 405 -7.00 24.19 24.33
C ALA A 405 -7.74 22.97 24.92
N LYS A 406 -8.00 21.94 24.11
CA LYS A 406 -8.63 20.67 24.55
C LYS A 406 -7.76 19.87 25.52
N VAL A 407 -6.44 19.85 25.33
CA VAL A 407 -5.49 19.27 26.28
C VAL A 407 -5.51 20.02 27.63
N GLU A 408 -5.67 21.35 27.62
CA GLU A 408 -5.76 22.14 28.85
C GLU A 408 -7.12 21.94 29.56
N GLU A 409 -8.23 21.91 28.81
CA GLU A 409 -9.56 21.49 29.32
C GLU A 409 -9.46 20.10 30.00
N ALA A 410 -8.80 19.13 29.36
CA ALA A 410 -8.58 17.80 29.91
C ALA A 410 -7.71 17.81 31.17
N ARG A 411 -6.61 18.58 31.21
CA ARG A 411 -5.73 18.71 32.39
C ARG A 411 -6.48 19.28 33.59
N GLN A 412 -7.33 20.28 33.38
CA GLN A 412 -8.15 20.88 34.42
C GLN A 412 -9.17 19.88 34.97
N LEU A 413 -9.87 19.15 34.10
CA LEU A 413 -10.86 18.14 34.49
C LEU A 413 -10.23 16.90 35.17
N ALA A 414 -8.99 16.54 34.83
CA ALA A 414 -8.23 15.48 35.48
C ALA A 414 -7.56 15.92 36.80
N GLY A 415 -7.57 17.22 37.13
CA GLY A 415 -6.88 17.77 38.29
C GLY A 415 -5.35 17.74 38.22
N GLY A 416 -4.76 17.48 37.04
CA GLY A 416 -3.32 17.32 36.85
C GLY A 416 -2.93 16.69 35.52
N THR A 417 -1.62 16.61 35.26
CA THR A 417 -1.08 16.02 34.03
C THR A 417 -0.88 14.51 34.17
N MET A 418 -1.80 13.72 33.62
CA MET A 418 -1.71 12.26 33.51
C MET A 418 -0.92 11.86 32.24
N PRO A 419 -0.35 10.64 32.16
CA PRO A 419 0.43 10.21 30.99
C PRO A 419 -0.28 10.33 29.63
N PRO A 420 -1.59 10.02 29.47
CA PRO A 420 -2.30 10.22 28.20
C PRO A 420 -2.46 11.70 27.82
N ILE A 421 -2.68 12.57 28.82
CA ILE A 421 -2.77 14.03 28.63
C ILE A 421 -1.40 14.55 28.19
N ARG A 422 -0.32 14.07 28.80
CA ARG A 422 1.05 14.42 28.43
C ARG A 422 1.38 13.99 26.99
N ALA A 423 1.04 12.76 26.58
CA ALA A 423 1.37 12.28 25.24
C ALA A 423 0.80 13.20 24.14
N ILE A 424 -0.47 13.60 24.28
CA ILE A 424 -1.14 14.48 23.31
C ILE A 424 -0.67 15.94 23.45
N ALA A 425 -0.26 16.37 24.65
CA ALA A 425 0.39 17.67 24.86
C ALA A 425 1.76 17.75 24.14
N ASP A 426 2.59 16.71 24.29
CA ASP A 426 3.91 16.61 23.69
C ASP A 426 3.79 16.49 22.15
N GLU A 427 2.79 15.76 21.63
CA GLU A 427 2.42 15.70 20.20
C GLU A 427 1.98 17.07 19.64
N ALA A 428 1.03 17.74 20.31
CA ALA A 428 0.55 19.05 19.88
C ALA A 428 1.65 20.13 19.94
N ALA A 429 2.56 20.04 20.92
CA ALA A 429 3.73 20.90 20.99
C ALA A 429 4.71 20.66 19.82
N ALA A 430 4.92 19.40 19.42
CA ALA A 430 5.75 19.05 18.26
C ALA A 430 5.16 19.56 16.93
N VAL A 431 3.84 19.40 16.72
CA VAL A 431 3.15 19.92 15.52
C VAL A 431 3.18 21.45 15.47
N LEU A 432 3.02 22.14 16.61
CA LEU A 432 3.15 23.60 16.69
C LEU A 432 4.59 24.07 16.39
N ALA A 433 5.61 23.32 16.83
CA ALA A 433 7.01 23.62 16.50
C ALA A 433 7.28 23.41 14.99
N GLU A 434 6.81 22.30 14.40
CA GLU A 434 6.82 22.04 12.95
C GLU A 434 6.18 23.18 12.14
N ALA A 435 5.05 23.72 12.63
CA ALA A 435 4.31 24.80 11.98
C ALA A 435 5.06 26.14 12.06
N ASN A 436 5.62 26.50 13.23
CA ASN A 436 6.38 27.74 13.42
C ASN A 436 7.69 27.74 12.62
N GLN A 437 8.39 26.61 12.55
CA GLN A 437 9.57 26.45 11.70
C GLN A 437 9.21 26.63 10.22
N ARG A 438 8.12 26.02 9.75
CA ARG A 438 7.65 26.19 8.37
C ARG A 438 7.16 27.60 8.08
N TRP A 439 6.49 28.27 9.02
CA TRP A 439 6.12 29.68 8.87
C TRP A 439 7.33 30.58 8.65
N THR A 440 8.43 30.31 9.37
CA THR A 440 9.71 31.01 9.20
C THR A 440 10.29 30.76 7.80
N ALA A 441 10.30 29.50 7.34
CA ALA A 441 10.75 29.14 5.99
C ALA A 441 9.87 29.74 4.87
N ALA A 442 8.54 29.72 5.03
CA ALA A 442 7.60 30.30 4.07
C ALA A 442 7.76 31.81 3.94
N VAL A 443 7.97 32.53 5.05
CA VAL A 443 8.27 33.98 5.01
C VAL A 443 9.61 34.25 4.32
N ALA A 444 10.64 33.44 4.57
CA ALA A 444 11.92 33.54 3.87
C ALA A 444 11.84 33.19 2.37
N ALA A 445 10.96 32.27 1.98
CA ALA A 445 10.69 31.94 0.58
C ALA A 445 9.94 33.09 -0.12
N LEU A 446 8.86 33.62 0.48
CA LEU A 446 8.12 34.77 -0.03
C LEU A 446 9.00 36.03 -0.17
N ALA A 447 9.83 36.34 0.84
CA ALA A 447 10.76 37.47 0.80
C ALA A 447 11.81 37.33 -0.32
N ALA A 448 12.25 36.10 -0.59
CA ALA A 448 13.14 35.77 -1.71
C ALA A 448 12.42 35.60 -3.06
N ARG A 449 11.10 35.84 -3.13
CA ARG A 449 10.23 35.61 -4.31
C ARG A 449 10.25 34.17 -4.83
N ARG A 450 10.58 33.21 -3.98
CA ARG A 450 10.50 31.76 -4.25
C ARG A 450 9.06 31.30 -4.01
N TYR A 451 8.18 31.62 -4.95
CA TYR A 451 6.73 31.47 -4.81
C TYR A 451 6.26 30.01 -4.91
N THR A 452 6.99 29.19 -5.66
CA THR A 452 6.70 27.75 -5.82
C THR A 452 7.02 27.00 -4.52
N GLU A 453 8.19 27.26 -3.95
CA GLU A 453 8.64 26.76 -2.64
C GLU A 453 7.73 27.24 -1.51
N ALA A 454 7.44 28.55 -1.47
CA ALA A 454 6.52 29.13 -0.49
C ALA A 454 5.15 28.43 -0.52
N SER A 455 4.60 28.17 -1.71
CA SER A 455 3.31 27.49 -1.87
C SER A 455 3.34 26.09 -1.24
N GLY A 456 4.35 25.27 -1.55
CA GLY A 456 4.46 23.91 -0.98
C GLY A 456 4.64 23.88 0.55
N ILE A 457 5.40 24.83 1.11
CA ILE A 457 5.55 24.97 2.56
C ILE A 457 4.21 25.36 3.20
N LEU A 458 3.50 26.33 2.62
CA LEU A 458 2.22 26.82 3.13
C LEU A 458 1.09 25.80 2.99
N GLU A 459 1.04 25.02 1.91
CA GLU A 459 0.11 23.87 1.78
C GLU A 459 0.34 22.83 2.88
N ARG A 460 1.60 22.58 3.28
CA ARG A 460 1.89 21.69 4.41
C ARG A 460 1.42 22.27 5.75
N ILE A 461 1.59 23.58 6.00
CA ILE A 461 1.03 24.23 7.20
C ILE A 461 -0.50 24.13 7.19
N GLN A 462 -1.14 24.41 6.04
CA GLN A 462 -2.60 24.32 5.87
C GLN A 462 -3.18 22.94 6.20
N ALA A 463 -2.37 21.87 6.07
CA ALA A 463 -2.77 20.50 6.35
C ALA A 463 -2.55 20.04 7.81
N ILE A 464 -1.61 20.64 8.56
CA ILE A 464 -1.24 20.20 9.93
C ILE A 464 -1.57 21.21 11.03
N ALA A 465 -1.67 22.50 10.69
CA ALA A 465 -1.75 23.61 11.62
C ALA A 465 -2.46 24.82 10.97
N SER A 466 -3.64 24.55 10.41
CA SER A 466 -4.51 25.51 9.71
C SER A 466 -4.96 26.71 10.57
N ASP A 467 -4.97 26.54 11.89
CA ASP A 467 -5.30 27.56 12.90
C ASP A 467 -4.09 28.36 13.39
N VAL A 468 -2.86 27.94 13.06
CA VAL A 468 -1.63 28.66 13.44
C VAL A 468 -1.38 29.81 12.47
N SER A 469 -1.61 31.03 12.96
CA SER A 469 -1.26 32.26 12.25
C SER A 469 0.26 32.48 12.21
N GLY A 470 0.76 32.97 11.08
CA GLY A 470 2.17 33.30 10.89
C GLY A 470 2.57 34.64 11.53
N PRO A 471 3.84 35.04 11.34
CA PRO A 471 4.34 36.33 11.82
C PRO A 471 3.42 37.51 11.46
N ASN A 472 3.25 38.43 12.38
CA ASN A 472 2.32 39.57 12.31
C ASN A 472 0.84 39.19 12.17
N GLY A 473 0.44 37.98 12.57
CA GLY A 473 -0.95 37.51 12.52
C GLY A 473 -1.42 37.12 11.11
N ARG A 474 -0.48 36.83 10.20
CA ARG A 474 -0.80 36.52 8.80
C ARG A 474 -1.45 35.14 8.66
N THR A 475 -2.58 35.04 7.96
CA THR A 475 -3.21 33.74 7.72
C THR A 475 -2.48 32.93 6.64
N VAL A 476 -2.60 31.60 6.69
CA VAL A 476 -2.07 30.71 5.63
C VAL A 476 -2.70 31.04 4.28
N ALA A 477 -3.99 31.39 4.26
CA ALA A 477 -4.70 31.80 3.05
C ALA A 477 -4.14 33.09 2.42
N ASP A 478 -3.81 34.11 3.21
CA ASP A 478 -3.21 35.37 2.71
C ASP A 478 -1.79 35.17 2.16
N ALA A 479 -1.05 34.22 2.73
CA ALA A 479 0.28 33.83 2.27
C ALA A 479 0.20 33.02 0.96
N LEU A 480 -0.71 32.04 0.88
CA LEU A 480 -1.00 31.30 -0.35
C LEU A 480 -1.52 32.22 -1.46
N ALA A 481 -2.36 33.21 -1.14
CA ALA A 481 -2.86 34.18 -2.10
C ALA A 481 -1.76 35.10 -2.65
N GLU A 482 -0.71 35.39 -1.88
CA GLU A 482 0.48 36.06 -2.41
C GLU A 482 1.31 35.15 -3.31
N ALA A 483 1.61 33.93 -2.85
CA ALA A 483 2.42 32.97 -3.61
C ALA A 483 1.78 32.65 -4.97
N ASN A 484 0.48 32.34 -4.99
CA ASN A 484 -0.27 32.08 -6.23
C ASN A 484 -0.30 33.29 -7.18
N ARG A 485 -0.33 34.53 -6.67
CA ARG A 485 -0.22 35.74 -7.52
C ARG A 485 1.19 35.88 -8.11
N GLY A 486 2.23 35.56 -7.35
CA GLY A 486 3.62 35.54 -7.83
C GLY A 486 3.82 34.51 -8.94
N THR A 487 3.39 33.27 -8.74
CA THR A 487 3.44 32.21 -9.76
C THR A 487 2.61 32.58 -11.00
N ALA A 488 1.38 33.08 -10.84
CA ALA A 488 0.56 33.48 -11.98
C ALA A 488 1.16 34.63 -12.81
N ALA A 489 1.86 35.57 -12.15
CA ALA A 489 2.61 36.62 -12.84
C ALA A 489 3.84 36.06 -13.60
N ALA A 490 4.51 35.05 -13.04
CA ALA A 490 5.64 34.37 -13.69
C ALA A 490 5.20 33.51 -14.90
N ASP A 491 4.08 32.78 -14.80
CA ASP A 491 3.46 32.07 -15.93
C ASP A 491 3.02 33.04 -17.03
N ALA A 492 2.42 34.18 -16.70
CA ALA A 492 2.06 35.21 -17.67
C ALA A 492 3.31 35.84 -18.34
N ALA A 493 4.38 36.07 -17.58
CA ALA A 493 5.65 36.57 -18.12
C ALA A 493 6.33 35.55 -19.06
N LEU A 494 6.26 34.25 -18.73
CA LEU A 494 6.72 33.15 -19.60
C LEU A 494 5.91 33.10 -20.91
N GLN A 495 4.58 33.19 -20.84
CA GLN A 495 3.71 33.24 -22.03
C GLN A 495 4.02 34.45 -22.92
N ASN A 496 4.18 35.64 -22.32
CA ASN A 496 4.57 36.85 -23.06
C ASN A 496 5.95 36.68 -23.72
N ALA A 497 6.94 36.17 -22.99
CA ALA A 497 8.29 35.95 -23.52
C ALA A 497 8.32 34.94 -24.68
N ALA A 498 7.43 33.93 -24.68
CA ALA A 498 7.29 32.98 -25.78
C ALA A 498 6.82 33.61 -27.11
N THR A 499 6.22 34.81 -27.09
CA THR A 499 5.85 35.57 -28.30
C THR A 499 7.01 36.34 -28.92
N LEU A 500 8.14 36.48 -28.22
CA LEU A 500 9.29 37.27 -28.67
C LEU A 500 10.32 36.39 -29.42
N PRO A 501 11.06 36.95 -30.40
CA PRO A 501 12.13 36.25 -31.10
C PRO A 501 13.50 36.41 -30.41
N GLY A 502 14.32 35.35 -30.45
CA GLY A 502 15.75 35.39 -30.14
C GLY A 502 16.11 36.04 -28.80
N GLN A 503 17.12 36.93 -28.82
CA GLN A 503 17.63 37.61 -27.62
C GLN A 503 16.56 38.42 -26.86
N ALA A 504 15.47 38.85 -27.51
CA ALA A 504 14.38 39.56 -26.83
C ALA A 504 13.56 38.62 -25.92
N ARG A 505 13.30 37.38 -26.35
CA ARG A 505 12.73 36.32 -25.50
C ARG A 505 13.68 35.98 -24.36
N GLU A 506 14.95 35.81 -24.66
CA GLU A 506 15.99 35.44 -23.70
C GLU A 506 16.14 36.49 -22.58
N LEU A 507 16.15 37.78 -22.92
CA LEU A 507 16.14 38.89 -21.96
C LEU A 507 14.84 38.97 -21.15
N ALA A 508 13.67 38.74 -21.78
CA ALA A 508 12.39 38.73 -21.08
C ALA A 508 12.30 37.58 -20.07
N LEU A 509 12.79 36.38 -20.42
CA LEU A 509 12.87 35.22 -19.52
C LEU A 509 13.82 35.49 -18.34
N LEU A 510 15.00 36.09 -18.58
CA LEU A 510 15.93 36.48 -17.50
C LEU A 510 15.31 37.51 -16.55
N SER A 511 14.60 38.51 -17.10
CA SER A 511 13.89 39.52 -16.30
C SER A 511 12.77 38.89 -15.46
N ALA A 512 12.03 37.95 -16.03
CA ALA A 512 10.97 37.21 -15.33
C ALA A 512 11.53 36.26 -14.26
N LEU A 513 12.65 35.57 -14.53
CA LEU A 513 13.30 34.70 -13.54
C LEU A 513 13.80 35.51 -12.33
N ASN A 514 14.33 36.72 -12.54
CA ASN A 514 14.67 37.63 -11.45
C ASN A 514 13.44 38.18 -10.67
N ALA A 515 12.23 38.00 -11.20
CA ALA A 515 10.98 38.28 -10.48
C ALA A 515 10.44 37.05 -9.72
N ALA A 516 10.71 35.83 -10.18
CA ALA A 516 10.32 34.58 -9.53
C ALA A 516 11.42 33.49 -9.71
N PRO A 517 12.47 33.48 -8.86
CA PRO A 517 13.69 32.70 -9.11
C PRO A 517 13.54 31.18 -9.07
N ASP A 518 12.46 30.67 -8.47
CA ASP A 518 12.17 29.23 -8.37
C ASP A 518 11.15 28.74 -9.41
N HIS A 519 10.80 29.57 -10.40
CA HIS A 519 9.71 29.25 -11.31
C HIS A 519 10.14 28.25 -12.40
N PRO A 520 9.70 26.98 -12.36
CA PRO A 520 10.31 25.92 -13.17
C PRO A 520 10.10 26.12 -14.67
N GLY A 521 9.02 26.78 -15.09
CA GLY A 521 8.78 27.10 -16.50
C GLY A 521 9.73 28.17 -17.06
N LEU A 522 10.26 29.06 -16.22
CA LEU A 522 11.23 30.08 -16.63
C LEU A 522 12.66 29.51 -16.66
N ILE A 523 13.01 28.66 -15.70
CA ILE A 523 14.30 27.97 -15.67
C ILE A 523 14.40 27.02 -16.88
N ALA A 524 13.40 26.17 -17.11
CA ALA A 524 13.35 25.27 -18.26
C ALA A 524 13.46 26.04 -19.59
N ALA A 525 12.71 27.13 -19.78
CA ALA A 525 12.77 27.93 -21.00
C ALA A 525 14.11 28.64 -21.23
N LEU A 526 14.92 28.87 -20.19
CA LEU A 526 16.31 29.36 -20.31
C LEU A 526 17.30 28.22 -20.55
N HIS A 527 17.04 27.03 -19.98
CA HIS A 527 17.81 25.82 -20.26
C HIS A 527 17.63 25.35 -21.72
N GLU A 528 16.43 25.49 -22.30
CA GLU A 528 16.16 25.25 -23.73
C GLU A 528 16.99 26.15 -24.65
N ILE A 529 17.13 27.43 -24.29
CA ILE A 529 17.93 28.40 -25.07
C ILE A 529 19.44 28.14 -24.88
N GLY A 530 19.81 27.56 -23.74
CA GLY A 530 21.20 27.25 -23.38
C GLY A 530 22.00 28.50 -23.01
N VAL A 531 23.33 28.36 -23.05
CA VAL A 531 24.29 29.47 -23.02
C VAL A 531 25.26 29.28 -24.18
N GLN A 532 25.45 30.31 -25.01
CA GLN A 532 26.40 30.24 -26.11
C GLN A 532 27.83 30.11 -25.57
N PRO A 533 28.68 29.25 -26.15
CA PRO A 533 30.06 29.09 -25.69
C PRO A 533 30.88 30.38 -25.85
N PRO A 534 31.92 30.58 -25.01
CA PRO A 534 32.92 31.63 -25.24
C PRO A 534 33.68 31.35 -26.54
N GLY A 535 33.98 32.38 -27.31
CA GLY A 535 34.78 32.21 -28.53
C GLY A 535 36.28 32.15 -28.23
N ASP A 536 37.05 31.50 -29.10
CA ASP A 536 38.48 31.81 -29.30
C ASP A 536 39.33 31.83 -28.01
N VAL A 537 39.25 30.75 -27.22
CA VAL A 537 40.05 30.56 -25.99
C VAL A 537 41.54 30.43 -26.36
N ARG A 538 42.39 31.31 -25.81
CA ARG A 538 43.84 31.37 -26.08
C ARG A 538 44.64 31.48 -24.80
N THR A 539 45.86 30.95 -24.85
CA THR A 539 46.87 31.07 -23.80
C THR A 539 48.05 31.92 -24.28
N ARG A 540 48.51 32.88 -23.47
CA ARG A 540 49.67 33.72 -23.75
C ARG A 540 50.61 33.80 -22.54
N VAL A 541 51.87 33.42 -22.73
CA VAL A 541 52.93 33.68 -21.73
C VAL A 541 53.33 35.15 -21.82
N ALA A 542 53.33 35.86 -20.69
CA ALA A 542 53.73 37.26 -20.58
C ALA A 542 54.20 37.58 -19.15
N GLY A 543 55.26 38.38 -18.99
CA GLY A 543 55.69 38.89 -17.67
C GLY A 543 56.14 37.84 -16.64
N GLY A 544 56.28 36.57 -17.01
CA GLY A 544 56.52 35.45 -16.08
C GLY A 544 55.24 34.71 -15.64
N GLY A 545 54.07 35.20 -16.04
CA GLY A 545 52.77 34.51 -15.89
C GLY A 545 52.26 33.90 -17.20
N LEU A 546 51.15 33.18 -17.09
CA LEU A 546 50.38 32.67 -18.22
C LEU A 546 48.96 33.26 -18.16
N THR A 547 48.62 34.12 -19.11
CA THR A 547 47.27 34.68 -19.23
C THR A 547 46.43 33.79 -20.14
N ILE A 548 45.24 33.42 -19.68
CA ILE A 548 44.19 32.76 -20.45
C ILE A 548 43.20 33.85 -20.85
N SER A 549 42.81 33.95 -22.11
CA SER A 549 41.83 34.93 -22.59
C SER A 549 40.89 34.33 -23.63
N TRP A 550 39.69 34.91 -23.77
CA TRP A 550 38.66 34.43 -24.69
C TRP A 550 37.78 35.58 -25.18
N THR A 551 37.02 35.33 -26.23
CA THR A 551 35.90 36.19 -26.67
C THR A 551 34.69 35.91 -25.77
N PRO A 552 33.97 36.92 -25.26
CA PRO A 552 32.78 36.70 -24.44
C PRO A 552 31.69 35.93 -25.19
N SER A 553 30.82 35.26 -24.42
CA SER A 553 29.63 34.60 -24.94
C SER A 553 28.69 35.59 -25.64
N ALA A 554 28.03 35.13 -26.71
CA ALA A 554 26.99 35.89 -27.41
C ALA A 554 25.61 35.83 -26.72
N SER A 555 25.47 35.08 -25.61
CA SER A 555 24.24 35.04 -24.82
C SER A 555 24.06 36.32 -24.00
N PRO A 556 22.90 37.00 -24.08
CA PRO A 556 22.60 38.21 -23.31
C PRO A 556 22.46 37.96 -21.80
N GLY A 557 22.59 39.04 -21.03
CA GLY A 557 22.56 39.02 -19.56
C GLY A 557 23.96 38.91 -18.94
N GLN A 558 24.02 38.71 -17.63
CA GLN A 558 25.28 38.53 -16.91
C GLN A 558 25.77 37.08 -17.06
N VAL A 559 26.88 36.91 -17.77
CA VAL A 559 27.55 35.61 -17.95
C VAL A 559 28.73 35.50 -16.98
N GLU A 560 28.89 34.32 -16.41
CA GLU A 560 30.04 33.88 -15.62
C GLU A 560 30.87 32.89 -16.45
N TYR A 561 32.20 32.88 -16.28
CA TYR A 561 33.08 31.92 -16.94
C TYR A 561 33.80 31.08 -15.89
N ARG A 562 33.65 29.75 -15.96
CA ARG A 562 34.45 28.80 -15.18
C ARG A 562 35.61 28.31 -16.04
N VAL A 563 36.82 28.36 -15.49
CA VAL A 563 38.06 27.96 -16.17
C VAL A 563 38.60 26.70 -15.51
N HIS A 564 38.96 25.71 -16.33
CA HIS A 564 39.58 24.47 -15.92
C HIS A 564 40.92 24.26 -16.64
N ARG A 565 41.81 23.47 -16.07
CA ARG A 565 43.08 23.02 -16.66
C ARG A 565 43.04 21.51 -16.82
N THR A 566 43.37 21.02 -18.01
CA THR A 566 43.53 19.59 -18.27
C THR A 566 44.82 19.08 -17.61
N GLY A 567 44.70 18.09 -16.74
CA GLY A 567 45.81 17.38 -16.11
C GLY A 567 46.48 16.37 -17.05
N PRO A 568 47.66 15.84 -16.69
CA PRO A 568 48.36 14.83 -17.48
C PRO A 568 47.62 13.47 -17.50
N ASP A 569 46.65 13.25 -16.61
CA ASP A 569 45.72 12.13 -16.60
C ASP A 569 44.43 12.39 -17.40
N GLY A 570 44.35 13.54 -18.09
CA GLY A 570 43.19 13.99 -18.86
C GLY A 570 42.06 14.61 -18.03
N ARG A 571 42.17 14.68 -16.70
CA ARG A 571 41.11 15.26 -15.84
C ARG A 571 41.09 16.78 -15.88
N LEU A 572 39.90 17.37 -15.75
CA LEU A 572 39.73 18.82 -15.59
C LEU A 572 39.88 19.22 -14.12
N VAL A 573 40.89 20.04 -13.84
CA VAL A 573 41.11 20.67 -12.53
C VAL A 573 40.57 22.10 -12.56
N SER A 574 39.69 22.46 -11.64
CA SER A 574 39.14 23.83 -11.56
C SER A 574 40.25 24.85 -11.28
N VAL A 575 40.32 25.92 -12.06
CA VAL A 575 41.34 26.98 -11.96
C VAL A 575 40.76 28.22 -11.29
N GLY A 576 39.52 28.57 -11.62
CA GLY A 576 38.83 29.72 -11.07
C GLY A 576 37.56 30.07 -11.83
N THR A 577 36.84 31.05 -11.32
CA THR A 577 35.56 31.52 -11.86
C THR A 577 35.58 33.05 -11.94
N THR A 578 35.11 33.64 -13.04
CA THR A 578 35.23 35.08 -13.29
C THR A 578 34.15 35.62 -14.24
N HIS A 579 33.76 36.88 -14.10
CA HIS A 579 32.93 37.60 -15.10
C HIS A 579 33.78 38.30 -16.18
N ARG A 580 35.11 38.35 -16.02
CA ARG A 580 36.02 38.89 -17.04
C ARG A 580 36.28 37.86 -18.13
N THR A 581 36.78 38.31 -19.28
CA THR A 581 37.16 37.47 -20.43
C THR A 581 38.63 37.08 -20.43
N GLU A 582 39.25 37.12 -19.24
CA GLU A 582 40.65 36.81 -19.00
C GLU A 582 40.85 36.27 -17.57
N LEU A 583 41.88 35.43 -17.38
CA LEU A 583 42.32 34.91 -16.10
C LEU A 583 43.83 34.67 -16.13
N GLU A 584 44.57 35.17 -15.13
CA GLU A 584 46.00 34.92 -14.99
C GLU A 584 46.28 33.69 -14.13
N VAL A 585 47.25 32.87 -14.55
CA VAL A 585 47.70 31.67 -13.82
C VAL A 585 49.23 31.58 -13.81
N ALA A 586 49.77 30.74 -12.93
CA ALA A 586 51.20 30.45 -12.89
C ALA A 586 51.69 29.84 -14.22
N ALA A 587 52.83 30.32 -14.71
CA ALA A 587 53.45 29.79 -15.92
C ALA A 587 53.96 28.34 -15.72
N PRO A 588 53.96 27.51 -16.78
CA PRO A 588 54.65 26.22 -16.77
C PRO A 588 56.17 26.42 -16.60
N ARG A 589 56.88 25.40 -16.10
CA ARG A 589 58.34 25.51 -15.93
C ARG A 589 59.05 25.56 -17.30
N PRO A 590 60.26 26.14 -17.39
CA PRO A 590 61.03 26.14 -18.63
C PRO A 590 61.23 24.72 -19.19
N GLY A 591 60.67 24.46 -20.38
CA GLY A 591 60.70 23.15 -21.04
C GLY A 591 59.44 22.30 -20.88
N GLU A 592 58.50 22.66 -20.00
CA GLU A 592 57.18 22.03 -19.92
C GLU A 592 56.25 22.57 -21.04
N PRO A 593 55.40 21.73 -21.66
CA PRO A 593 54.42 22.20 -22.64
C PRO A 593 53.36 23.09 -21.99
N THR A 594 52.78 24.02 -22.74
CA THR A 594 51.68 24.86 -22.25
C THR A 594 50.45 23.98 -21.93
N PRO A 595 49.89 24.03 -20.71
CA PRO A 595 48.71 23.24 -20.36
C PRO A 595 47.49 23.62 -21.20
N VAL A 596 46.62 22.64 -21.48
CA VAL A 596 45.34 22.90 -22.15
C VAL A 596 44.32 23.38 -21.14
N PHE A 597 43.72 24.54 -21.40
CA PHE A 597 42.65 25.10 -20.57
C PHE A 597 41.29 24.95 -21.25
N VAL A 598 40.25 24.85 -20.45
CA VAL A 598 38.85 24.73 -20.89
C VAL A 598 38.05 25.85 -20.24
N VAL A 599 37.29 26.59 -21.01
CA VAL A 599 36.42 27.67 -20.53
C VAL A 599 34.97 27.32 -20.83
N VAL A 600 34.11 27.47 -19.83
CA VAL A 600 32.67 27.23 -19.90
C VAL A 600 31.95 28.50 -19.48
N ALA A 601 31.05 29.00 -20.33
CA ALA A 601 30.17 30.12 -19.99
C ALA A 601 28.96 29.60 -19.19
N ARG A 602 28.49 30.39 -18.23
CA ARG A 602 27.43 30.04 -17.27
C ARG A 602 26.47 31.20 -17.07
N ARG A 603 25.18 30.92 -16.93
CA ARG A 603 24.14 31.92 -16.64
C ARG A 603 22.91 31.24 -16.05
N ALA A 604 22.49 31.64 -14.85
CA ALA A 604 21.31 31.09 -14.16
C ALA A 604 21.31 29.55 -14.09
N GLY A 605 22.42 28.97 -13.60
CA GLY A 605 22.66 27.51 -13.56
C GLY A 605 23.11 26.92 -14.90
N VAL A 606 22.45 27.30 -15.99
CA VAL A 606 22.71 26.80 -17.36
C VAL A 606 24.17 27.04 -17.77
N VAL A 607 24.78 26.02 -18.39
CA VAL A 607 26.18 26.04 -18.86
C VAL A 607 26.27 25.92 -20.39
N SER A 608 27.35 26.42 -20.97
CA SER A 608 27.67 26.25 -22.38
C SER A 608 28.39 24.94 -22.68
N ALA A 609 28.54 24.62 -23.97
CA ALA A 609 29.58 23.69 -24.41
C ALA A 609 30.98 24.14 -23.94
N GLU A 610 31.87 23.17 -23.71
CA GLU A 610 33.28 23.40 -23.40
C GLU A 610 34.05 23.95 -24.60
N VAL A 611 34.89 24.97 -24.37
CA VAL A 611 35.85 25.46 -25.38
C VAL A 611 37.26 25.36 -24.85
N ARG A 612 38.10 24.61 -25.59
CA ARG A 612 39.46 24.26 -25.21
C ARG A 612 40.50 25.16 -25.90
N SER A 613 41.59 25.48 -25.22
CA SER A 613 42.71 26.27 -25.77
C SER A 613 43.58 25.54 -26.79
N ASP A 614 43.38 24.23 -26.98
CA ASP A 614 44.01 23.40 -28.02
C ASP A 614 43.09 23.10 -29.20
N ALA A 615 41.85 23.58 -29.18
CA ALA A 615 40.93 23.43 -30.31
C ALA A 615 41.51 24.16 -31.54
N PRO A 616 41.45 23.58 -32.75
CA PRO A 616 42.00 24.20 -33.94
C PRO A 616 41.28 25.51 -34.22
N GLY A 617 41.99 26.63 -33.97
CA GLY A 617 41.43 27.97 -34.05
C GLY A 617 40.81 28.24 -35.41
N ARG A 618 39.48 28.33 -35.46
CA ARG A 618 38.73 28.67 -36.67
C ARG A 618 39.25 30.03 -37.17
N PRO A 619 39.82 30.14 -38.39
CA PRO A 619 40.39 31.40 -38.85
C PRO A 619 39.35 32.52 -38.73
N ALA A 620 39.76 33.65 -38.15
CA ALA A 620 38.86 34.74 -37.85
C ALA A 620 38.12 35.17 -39.12
N LEU A 621 36.79 35.05 -39.11
CA LEU A 621 35.95 35.46 -40.23
C LEU A 621 36.09 36.97 -40.41
N GLN A 622 36.85 37.37 -41.43
CA GLN A 622 36.74 38.72 -41.99
C GLN A 622 35.27 38.98 -42.36
N PRO A 623 34.75 40.20 -42.15
CA PRO A 623 33.35 40.50 -42.42
C PRO A 623 33.00 40.16 -43.88
N ALA A 624 32.09 39.21 -44.06
CA ALA A 624 31.76 38.67 -45.36
C ALA A 624 31.08 39.74 -46.22
N VAL A 625 31.79 40.26 -47.22
CA VAL A 625 31.25 41.18 -48.21
C VAL A 625 30.05 40.54 -48.90
N THR A 626 28.94 41.27 -48.94
CA THR A 626 27.67 40.86 -49.53
C THR A 626 27.87 40.29 -50.93
N ARG A 627 27.41 39.06 -51.18
CA ARG A 627 27.41 38.48 -52.52
C ARG A 627 26.04 37.91 -52.87
N THR A 628 25.51 38.37 -53.99
CA THR A 628 24.12 38.24 -54.43
C THR A 628 23.71 36.79 -54.73
N ALA A 629 22.44 36.47 -54.52
CA ALA A 629 21.86 35.18 -54.86
C ALA A 629 21.67 34.99 -56.39
N ALA A 630 21.90 33.76 -56.84
CA ALA A 630 21.57 33.22 -58.17
C ALA A 630 21.38 31.68 -58.03
N PRO A 631 20.66 31.00 -58.94
CA PRO A 631 19.55 30.16 -58.49
C PRO A 631 19.77 28.64 -58.57
N SER A 632 18.87 27.91 -57.91
CA SER A 632 18.81 26.44 -57.88
C SER A 632 18.42 25.82 -59.23
N ALA A 633 18.94 24.63 -59.50
CA ALA A 633 18.59 23.76 -60.63
C ALA A 633 18.37 22.31 -60.11
N PRO A 634 17.62 21.44 -60.82
CA PRO A 634 16.54 20.69 -60.16
C PRO A 634 16.86 19.23 -59.78
N SER A 635 16.11 18.73 -58.80
CA SER A 635 16.09 17.31 -58.39
C SER A 635 15.41 16.40 -59.42
N ALA A 636 15.95 15.19 -59.58
CA ALA A 636 15.24 14.05 -60.18
C ALA A 636 14.37 13.33 -59.11
N PRO A 637 13.30 12.61 -59.50
CA PRO A 637 12.30 12.12 -58.55
C PRO A 637 12.70 10.84 -57.81
N ALA A 638 12.35 10.78 -56.52
CA ALA A 638 12.33 9.57 -55.70
C ALA A 638 10.96 9.44 -55.00
N ALA A 639 10.61 8.22 -54.58
CA ALA A 639 9.29 7.87 -54.05
C ALA A 639 8.98 8.53 -52.68
N PRO A 640 7.70 8.67 -52.28
CA PRO A 640 7.32 9.40 -51.07
C PRO A 640 7.59 8.62 -49.78
N THR A 641 8.81 8.75 -49.26
CA THR A 641 9.14 8.54 -47.85
C THR A 641 9.72 9.83 -47.31
N GLY A 642 8.90 10.61 -46.59
CA GLY A 642 9.39 11.79 -45.87
C GLY A 642 10.37 11.39 -44.77
N PRO A 643 11.28 12.31 -44.34
CA PRO A 643 12.10 12.07 -43.16
C PRO A 643 11.21 11.85 -41.93
N LEU A 644 11.55 10.87 -41.11
CA LEU A 644 10.87 10.66 -39.82
C LEU A 644 11.11 11.87 -38.89
N PRO A 645 10.11 12.30 -38.11
CA PRO A 645 10.30 13.40 -37.17
C PRO A 645 11.32 13.05 -36.08
N PRO A 646 12.06 14.05 -35.56
CA PRO A 646 13.10 13.83 -34.56
C PRO A 646 12.53 13.36 -33.21
N THR A 647 13.28 12.54 -32.50
CA THR A 647 12.90 12.03 -31.18
C THR A 647 12.98 13.10 -30.10
N VAL A 648 12.10 12.99 -29.11
CA VAL A 648 12.24 13.67 -27.82
C VAL A 648 13.17 12.81 -26.95
N ASP A 649 14.41 13.23 -26.74
CA ASP A 649 15.43 12.37 -26.13
C ASP A 649 15.41 12.35 -24.58
N ALA A 650 14.68 13.28 -23.96
CA ALA A 650 14.50 13.37 -22.50
C ALA A 650 13.03 13.66 -22.13
N LEU A 651 12.57 13.14 -20.99
CA LEU A 651 11.24 13.42 -20.43
C LEU A 651 11.35 13.47 -18.90
N SER A 652 11.28 14.68 -18.35
CA SER A 652 11.35 14.95 -16.91
C SER A 652 9.95 14.99 -16.31
N VAL A 653 9.76 14.22 -15.24
CA VAL A 653 8.50 14.15 -14.48
C VAL A 653 8.72 14.94 -13.19
N LEU A 654 7.96 16.01 -12.98
CA LEU A 654 8.10 16.89 -11.82
C LEU A 654 6.77 16.95 -11.04
N PRO A 655 6.77 16.76 -9.71
CA PRO A 655 5.55 16.83 -8.91
C PRO A 655 5.19 18.30 -8.63
N HIS A 656 3.90 18.63 -8.62
CA HIS A 656 3.43 20.00 -8.45
C HIS A 656 2.06 20.03 -7.76
N GLY A 657 2.09 19.90 -6.42
CA GLY A 657 0.88 19.67 -5.62
C GLY A 657 0.19 18.37 -6.04
N LYS A 658 -1.12 18.41 -6.25
CA LYS A 658 -1.93 17.26 -6.74
C LYS A 658 -1.85 17.08 -8.28
N ARG A 659 -0.75 17.47 -8.92
CA ARG A 659 -0.54 17.44 -10.38
C ARG A 659 0.89 17.06 -10.71
N VAL A 660 1.12 16.63 -11.94
CA VAL A 660 2.45 16.31 -12.48
C VAL A 660 2.72 17.17 -13.71
N ARG A 661 3.87 17.85 -13.71
CA ARG A 661 4.41 18.57 -14.86
C ARG A 661 5.33 17.62 -15.62
N LEU A 662 5.15 17.53 -16.94
CA LEU A 662 5.90 16.67 -17.84
C LEU A 662 6.67 17.58 -18.79
N VAL A 663 7.97 17.71 -18.53
CA VAL A 663 8.87 18.64 -19.21
C VAL A 663 9.74 17.88 -20.20
N TYR A 664 9.86 18.38 -21.42
CA TYR A 664 10.58 17.73 -22.52
C TYR A 664 11.17 18.77 -23.48
N PRO A 665 12.31 18.50 -24.13
CA PRO A 665 12.84 19.40 -25.16
C PRO A 665 11.87 19.48 -26.35
N VAL A 666 11.61 20.70 -26.83
CA VAL A 666 10.82 20.91 -28.04
C VAL A 666 11.61 20.43 -29.28
N PRO A 667 11.09 19.48 -30.08
CA PRO A 667 11.73 19.04 -31.30
C PRO A 667 11.69 20.13 -32.38
N ALA A 668 12.66 20.11 -33.29
CA ALA A 668 12.77 21.10 -34.37
C ALA A 668 11.65 20.99 -35.43
N THR A 669 10.96 19.86 -35.51
CA THR A 669 9.79 19.58 -36.38
C THR A 669 8.84 18.60 -35.69
N GLY A 670 7.57 18.60 -36.08
CA GLY A 670 6.49 17.85 -35.44
C GLY A 670 5.96 18.44 -34.13
N GLN A 671 4.76 18.00 -33.72
CA GLN A 671 4.21 18.27 -32.38
C GLN A 671 4.54 17.12 -31.41
N VAL A 672 4.74 17.43 -30.13
CA VAL A 672 4.90 16.40 -29.10
C VAL A 672 3.57 16.11 -28.43
N GLU A 673 3.12 14.86 -28.51
CA GLU A 673 2.07 14.32 -27.66
C GLU A 673 2.70 13.57 -26.49
N ILE A 674 2.31 13.90 -25.25
CA ILE A 674 2.66 13.07 -24.10
C ILE A 674 1.50 12.13 -23.81
N ARG A 675 1.75 10.82 -23.93
CA ARG A 675 0.75 9.77 -23.65
C ARG A 675 1.00 9.14 -22.27
N ARG A 676 -0.05 9.10 -21.45
CA ARG A 676 -0.14 8.27 -20.25
C ARG A 676 -0.33 6.82 -20.71
N VAL A 677 0.71 6.00 -20.54
CA VAL A 677 0.70 4.59 -20.90
C VAL A 677 -0.27 3.84 -19.95
N PRO A 678 -1.15 2.96 -20.45
CA PRO A 678 -2.06 2.19 -19.59
C PRO A 678 -1.32 1.30 -18.59
N ASP A 679 -1.97 0.95 -17.48
CA ASP A 679 -1.38 0.11 -16.44
C ASP A 679 -0.93 -1.25 -16.99
N GLY A 680 0.30 -1.65 -16.63
CA GLY A 680 0.98 -2.83 -17.19
C GLY A 680 1.50 -2.66 -18.63
N GLY A 681 1.10 -1.60 -19.34
CA GLY A 681 1.52 -1.28 -20.69
C GLY A 681 3.02 -0.95 -20.79
N ARG A 682 3.62 -1.33 -21.92
CA ARG A 682 5.01 -0.98 -22.26
C ARG A 682 4.98 0.16 -23.29
N PRO A 683 5.69 1.28 -23.06
CA PRO A 683 5.84 2.30 -24.10
C PRO A 683 6.60 1.72 -25.30
N PRO A 684 6.38 2.23 -26.52
CA PRO A 684 7.20 1.88 -27.68
C PRO A 684 8.69 2.19 -27.42
N ALA A 685 9.59 1.60 -28.20
CA ALA A 685 11.01 1.88 -28.08
C ALA A 685 11.32 3.31 -28.59
N PRO A 686 12.23 4.08 -27.97
CA PRO A 686 12.70 5.33 -28.54
C PRO A 686 13.20 5.13 -29.98
N GLY A 687 12.80 6.02 -30.89
CA GLY A 687 13.06 5.92 -32.33
C GLY A 687 12.11 4.99 -33.11
N SER A 688 11.19 4.28 -32.46
CA SER A 688 10.21 3.44 -33.17
C SER A 688 9.01 4.23 -33.68
N VAL A 689 8.57 3.93 -34.91
CA VAL A 689 7.36 4.50 -35.50
C VAL A 689 6.12 3.90 -34.84
N VAL A 690 5.18 4.76 -34.47
CA VAL A 690 3.92 4.42 -33.80
C VAL A 690 2.77 4.59 -34.82
N PRO A 691 2.13 3.49 -35.28
CA PRO A 691 1.07 3.58 -36.28
C PRO A 691 -0.21 4.25 -35.79
N ASP A 692 -0.51 4.13 -34.49
CA ASP A 692 -1.62 4.80 -33.82
C ASP A 692 -1.13 5.42 -32.49
N PRO A 693 -1.04 6.77 -32.39
CA PRO A 693 -0.70 7.46 -31.15
C PRO A 693 -1.69 7.21 -30.01
N ALA A 694 -2.97 6.92 -30.31
CA ALA A 694 -3.99 6.65 -29.30
C ALA A 694 -3.79 5.29 -28.61
N ALA A 695 -3.29 4.28 -29.32
CA ALA A 695 -2.90 2.99 -28.75
C ALA A 695 -1.77 3.10 -27.69
N CYS A 696 -1.01 4.20 -27.66
CA CYS A 696 -0.03 4.47 -26.60
C CYS A 696 -0.66 5.00 -25.30
N GLY A 697 -1.97 5.29 -25.29
CA GLY A 697 -2.75 5.65 -24.10
C GLY A 697 -3.31 7.07 -24.10
N GLU A 698 -3.78 7.51 -22.93
CA GLU A 698 -4.50 8.78 -22.77
C GLU A 698 -3.58 9.99 -23.05
N LEU A 699 -4.07 10.96 -23.83
CA LEU A 699 -3.32 12.18 -24.13
C LEU A 699 -3.29 13.10 -22.91
N VAL A 700 -2.11 13.34 -22.35
CA VAL A 700 -1.93 14.33 -21.29
C VAL A 700 -2.00 15.73 -21.92
N PRO A 701 -2.84 16.65 -21.42
CA PRO A 701 -2.98 17.99 -22.00
C PRO A 701 -1.66 18.76 -22.03
N GLY A 702 -1.22 19.14 -23.23
CA GLY A 702 -0.19 20.14 -23.44
C GLY A 702 -0.63 21.50 -22.89
N MET A 703 0.23 22.14 -22.10
CA MET A 703 0.02 23.49 -21.56
C MET A 703 0.90 24.54 -22.27
N GLY A 704 1.84 24.10 -23.10
CA GLY A 704 2.68 24.91 -23.97
C GLY A 704 3.72 24.04 -24.69
N PRO A 705 4.59 24.62 -25.54
CA PRO A 705 5.80 23.92 -26.00
C PRO A 705 6.61 23.43 -24.80
N GLY A 706 7.10 22.19 -24.86
CA GLY A 706 7.95 21.60 -23.83
C GLY A 706 7.27 21.24 -22.52
N LEU A 707 5.95 21.43 -22.39
CA LEU A 707 5.21 21.19 -21.15
C LEU A 707 3.81 20.57 -21.38
N ALA A 708 3.60 19.37 -20.85
CA ALA A 708 2.28 18.81 -20.58
C ALA A 708 2.01 18.77 -19.06
N VAL A 709 0.74 18.80 -18.64
CA VAL A 709 0.37 18.74 -17.23
C VAL A 709 -0.73 17.72 -16.98
N ASP A 710 -0.38 16.63 -16.29
CA ASP A 710 -1.36 15.68 -15.80
C ASP A 710 -2.03 16.26 -14.54
N ARG A 711 -3.36 16.38 -14.60
CA ARG A 711 -4.19 16.99 -13.56
C ARG A 711 -4.73 15.98 -12.54
N ARG A 712 -4.52 14.69 -12.75
CA ARG A 712 -4.95 13.57 -11.88
C ARG A 712 -3.91 12.43 -11.90
N PRO A 713 -2.62 12.71 -11.60
CA PRO A 713 -1.58 11.69 -11.59
C PRO A 713 -1.92 10.59 -10.57
N ALA A 714 -1.69 9.34 -10.93
CA ALA A 714 -1.77 8.20 -10.01
C ALA A 714 -0.38 7.58 -9.90
N ALA A 715 0.12 7.29 -8.69
CA ALA A 715 1.38 6.57 -8.54
C ALA A 715 1.10 5.05 -8.51
N PRO A 716 1.80 4.22 -9.30
CA PRO A 716 2.72 4.57 -10.38
C PRO A 716 1.99 4.89 -11.70
N THR A 717 2.43 5.92 -12.43
CA THR A 717 2.00 6.17 -13.83
C THR A 717 3.23 6.24 -14.71
N ARG A 718 3.16 5.71 -15.93
CA ARG A 718 4.21 5.87 -16.95
C ARG A 718 3.76 6.79 -18.07
N TYR A 719 4.66 7.65 -18.52
CA TYR A 719 4.44 8.53 -19.66
C TYR A 719 5.45 8.23 -20.77
N VAL A 720 5.06 8.50 -22.02
CA VAL A 720 5.94 8.48 -23.18
C VAL A 720 5.69 9.73 -24.04
N ALA A 721 6.76 10.33 -24.54
CA ALA A 721 6.68 11.38 -25.55
C ALA A 721 6.60 10.77 -26.96
N LEU A 722 5.69 11.26 -27.79
CA LEU A 722 5.59 10.92 -29.21
C LEU A 722 5.76 12.20 -30.02
N THR A 723 6.72 12.25 -30.95
CA THR A 723 6.80 13.34 -31.94
C THR A 723 5.94 12.96 -33.14
N VAL A 724 5.00 13.83 -33.53
CA VAL A 724 4.01 13.59 -34.59
C VAL A 724 4.21 14.60 -35.71
N ASP A 725 4.57 14.11 -36.90
CA ASP A 725 4.64 14.89 -38.15
C ASP A 725 4.26 13.98 -39.34
N GLY A 726 2.96 13.83 -39.57
CA GLY A 726 2.38 12.85 -40.51
C GLY A 726 2.47 11.39 -40.04
N SER A 727 3.63 10.97 -39.54
CA SER A 727 3.84 9.75 -38.75
C SER A 727 4.21 10.12 -37.31
N ALA A 728 3.91 9.25 -36.35
CA ALA A 728 4.36 9.41 -34.97
C ALA A 728 5.61 8.57 -34.70
N VAL A 729 6.55 9.10 -33.92
CA VAL A 729 7.79 8.42 -33.49
C VAL A 729 7.92 8.56 -31.98
N ALA A 730 8.13 7.45 -31.27
CA ALA A 730 8.31 7.47 -29.83
C ALA A 730 9.69 7.99 -29.43
N GLY A 731 9.73 8.83 -28.40
CA GLY A 731 10.93 9.31 -27.72
C GLY A 731 11.06 8.73 -26.31
N ALA A 732 11.54 9.55 -25.38
CA ALA A 732 11.77 9.20 -23.99
C ALA A 732 10.47 8.83 -23.26
N ALA A 733 10.60 7.91 -22.31
CA ALA A 733 9.53 7.44 -21.45
C ALA A 733 9.96 7.41 -19.99
N ALA A 734 9.14 7.99 -19.11
CA ALA A 734 9.48 8.26 -17.71
C ALA A 734 8.34 7.87 -16.77
N TRP A 735 8.66 7.77 -15.47
CA TRP A 735 7.72 7.34 -14.43
C TRP A 735 7.35 8.49 -13.49
N TYR A 736 6.06 8.63 -13.18
CA TYR A 736 5.63 9.20 -11.91
C TYR A 736 5.56 8.10 -10.88
N LEU A 737 6.26 8.30 -9.76
CA LEU A 737 6.38 7.33 -8.70
C LEU A 737 6.59 8.04 -7.36
N GLU A 738 5.68 7.80 -6.43
CA GLU A 738 5.83 8.18 -5.04
C GLU A 738 6.47 6.99 -4.28
N LEU A 739 7.65 7.20 -3.70
CA LEU A 739 8.28 6.30 -2.73
C LEU A 739 8.57 7.10 -1.45
N PRO A 740 8.70 6.44 -0.28
CA PRO A 740 9.18 7.10 0.92
C PRO A 740 10.56 7.76 0.69
N PRO A 741 10.79 8.99 1.18
CA PRO A 741 12.09 9.65 1.11
C PRO A 741 13.13 8.93 1.98
N VAL A 742 14.43 9.15 1.70
CA VAL A 742 15.49 8.77 2.65
C VAL A 742 15.33 9.57 3.96
N THR A 743 15.56 8.94 5.11
CA THR A 743 15.59 9.65 6.40
C THR A 743 17.02 9.93 6.84
N ASP A 744 17.21 10.82 7.82
CA ASP A 744 18.50 11.09 8.46
C ASP A 744 19.67 11.45 7.51
N LEU A 745 19.37 12.16 6.41
CA LEU A 745 20.36 12.54 5.39
C LEU A 745 21.32 13.63 5.91
N ARG A 746 22.61 13.29 6.03
CA ARG A 746 23.69 14.16 6.52
C ARG A 746 25.03 13.89 5.83
N GLU A 747 26.00 14.79 6.00
CA GLU A 747 27.43 14.48 5.81
C GLU A 747 28.05 14.05 7.15
N ALA A 748 28.79 12.95 7.14
CA ALA A 748 29.61 12.45 8.25
C ALA A 748 30.90 11.84 7.69
N ASP A 749 32.06 12.15 8.30
CA ASP A 749 33.39 11.68 7.87
C ASP A 749 33.68 11.88 6.36
N GLY A 750 33.20 12.98 5.78
CA GLY A 750 33.35 13.30 4.35
C GLY A 750 32.48 12.45 3.41
N ARG A 751 31.44 11.80 3.93
CA ARG A 751 30.51 10.93 3.20
C ARG A 751 29.06 11.32 3.48
N LEU A 752 28.22 11.22 2.46
CA LEU A 752 26.77 11.21 2.64
C LEU A 752 26.36 9.93 3.37
N GLN A 753 25.61 10.10 4.45
CA GLN A 753 24.91 9.04 5.17
C GLN A 753 23.41 9.37 5.23
N TRP A 754 22.59 8.33 5.18
CA TRP A 754 21.14 8.36 5.31
C TRP A 754 20.62 6.99 5.75
N GLU A 755 19.40 6.97 6.27
CA GLU A 755 18.61 5.76 6.50
C GLU A 755 17.81 5.39 5.25
N TRP A 756 17.76 4.08 4.96
CA TRP A 756 17.20 3.57 3.71
C TRP A 756 15.67 3.44 3.77
N PRO A 757 14.92 4.04 2.83
CA PRO A 757 13.46 3.99 2.85
C PRO A 757 12.93 2.56 2.68
N PRO A 758 11.83 2.19 3.35
CA PRO A 758 11.28 0.83 3.30
C PRO A 758 11.08 0.32 1.86
N GLY A 759 11.59 -0.88 1.58
CA GLY A 759 11.48 -1.55 0.28
C GLY A 759 12.37 -0.98 -0.84
N CYS A 760 13.22 0.02 -0.56
CA CYS A 760 14.16 0.58 -1.53
C CYS A 760 15.55 -0.05 -1.37
N THR A 761 16.04 -0.75 -2.41
CA THR A 761 17.40 -1.35 -2.43
C THR A 761 18.42 -0.53 -3.21
N GLU A 762 17.94 0.43 -4.00
CA GLU A 762 18.73 1.36 -4.81
C GLU A 762 18.27 2.80 -4.52
N VAL A 763 19.17 3.77 -4.60
CA VAL A 763 18.85 5.21 -4.66
C VAL A 763 19.65 5.87 -5.79
N MET A 764 19.20 7.02 -6.27
CA MET A 764 19.99 7.91 -7.11
C MET A 764 20.46 9.08 -6.28
N VAL A 765 21.77 9.21 -6.09
CA VAL A 765 22.39 10.42 -5.54
C VAL A 765 22.73 11.30 -6.73
N VAL A 766 22.20 12.51 -6.77
CA VAL A 766 22.44 13.52 -7.81
C VAL A 766 23.07 14.75 -7.16
N TRP A 767 24.10 15.32 -7.76
CA TRP A 767 24.76 16.52 -7.21
C TRP A 767 25.30 17.46 -8.28
N ARG A 768 25.45 18.73 -7.90
CA ARG A 768 26.07 19.80 -8.71
C ARG A 768 26.64 20.90 -7.81
N SER A 769 27.51 21.76 -8.33
CA SER A 769 28.27 22.74 -7.54
C SER A 769 27.69 24.17 -7.56
N ASP A 770 26.44 24.34 -8.00
CA ASP A 770 25.93 25.65 -8.44
C ASP A 770 24.43 25.92 -8.19
N GLY A 771 23.70 24.98 -7.60
CA GLY A 771 22.30 25.08 -7.21
C GLY A 771 21.74 23.70 -6.87
N SER A 772 20.51 23.56 -6.38
CA SER A 772 19.93 22.22 -6.21
C SER A 772 19.72 21.52 -7.57
N PRO A 773 19.83 20.18 -7.65
CA PRO A 773 19.29 19.41 -8.78
C PRO A 773 17.78 19.65 -8.96
N GLU A 774 17.27 19.63 -10.18
CA GLU A 774 15.82 19.73 -10.44
C GLU A 774 15.11 18.37 -10.35
N GLY A 775 15.83 17.27 -10.54
CA GLY A 775 15.27 15.92 -10.57
C GLY A 775 16.31 14.83 -10.79
N ALA A 776 15.86 13.57 -10.76
CA ALA A 776 16.73 12.40 -10.90
C ALA A 776 17.42 12.25 -12.28
N GLY A 777 16.90 12.95 -13.31
CA GLY A 777 17.42 12.96 -14.68
C GLY A 777 17.91 14.34 -15.12
N ASP A 778 18.30 15.20 -14.17
CA ASP A 778 18.83 16.53 -14.43
C ASP A 778 20.10 16.45 -15.32
N PRO A 779 20.11 17.03 -16.54
CA PRO A 779 21.18 16.85 -17.50
C PRO A 779 22.46 17.61 -17.17
N ALA A 780 22.40 18.58 -16.25
CA ALA A 780 23.53 19.39 -15.82
C ALA A 780 23.94 19.08 -14.37
N ALA A 781 23.68 17.85 -13.90
CA ALA A 781 24.11 17.36 -12.60
C ALA A 781 24.80 15.98 -12.74
N GLU A 782 25.82 15.73 -11.92
CA GLU A 782 26.41 14.38 -11.82
C GLU A 782 25.44 13.47 -11.06
N SER A 783 25.26 12.24 -11.54
CA SER A 783 24.41 11.25 -10.88
C SER A 783 25.15 9.93 -10.66
N ARG A 784 24.87 9.30 -9.51
CA ARG A 784 25.39 7.98 -9.14
C ARG A 784 24.27 7.16 -8.52
N LYS A 785 23.95 6.05 -9.18
CA LYS A 785 23.09 5.03 -8.60
C LYS A 785 23.87 4.29 -7.50
N VAL A 786 23.30 4.25 -6.30
CA VAL A 786 23.88 3.63 -5.11
C VAL A 786 23.00 2.45 -4.70
N THR A 787 23.59 1.34 -4.31
CA THR A 787 22.90 0.15 -3.75
C THR A 787 23.13 0.09 -2.25
N ASN A 788 22.17 -0.42 -1.47
CA ASN A 788 22.32 -0.56 -0.02
C ASN A 788 23.58 -1.37 0.37
N THR A 789 23.88 -2.49 -0.31
CA THR A 789 25.10 -3.29 -0.08
C THR A 789 26.38 -2.47 -0.24
N ARG A 790 26.49 -1.69 -1.33
CA ARG A 790 27.65 -0.82 -1.60
C ARG A 790 27.75 0.31 -0.56
N TYR A 791 26.64 0.93 -0.21
CA TYR A 791 26.55 1.98 0.81
C TYR A 791 27.03 1.49 2.18
N THR A 792 26.59 0.31 2.63
CA THR A 792 27.04 -0.30 3.90
C THR A 792 28.51 -0.68 3.88
N LEU A 793 29.03 -1.21 2.76
CA LEU A 793 30.46 -1.55 2.62
C LEU A 793 31.37 -0.32 2.57
N ASP A 794 30.94 0.75 1.93
CA ASP A 794 31.72 1.99 1.78
C ASP A 794 31.52 2.98 2.97
N GLY A 795 30.63 2.69 3.93
CA GLY A 795 30.35 3.56 5.08
C GLY A 795 29.63 4.87 4.74
N GLY A 796 28.85 4.88 3.65
CA GLY A 796 28.29 6.10 3.05
C GLY A 796 28.99 6.50 1.74
N VAL A 797 28.45 7.52 1.07
CA VAL A 797 28.87 7.89 -0.30
C VAL A 797 29.80 9.09 -0.31
N ALA A 798 31.02 8.89 -0.81
CA ALA A 798 31.96 9.98 -1.06
C ALA A 798 31.50 10.88 -2.22
N LEU A 799 31.38 12.17 -1.94
CA LEU A 799 31.15 13.25 -2.90
C LEU A 799 32.48 13.79 -3.46
N PRO A 800 32.46 14.69 -4.46
CA PRO A 800 33.61 15.55 -4.75
C PRO A 800 34.08 16.30 -3.49
N ALA A 801 35.36 16.67 -3.43
CA ALA A 801 35.91 17.49 -2.34
C ALA A 801 35.61 19.00 -2.52
N ASP A 802 35.35 19.43 -3.75
CA ASP A 802 34.93 20.80 -4.05
C ASP A 802 33.60 21.13 -3.32
N ARG A 803 33.52 22.35 -2.78
CA ARG A 803 32.35 22.92 -2.09
C ARG A 803 32.10 24.35 -2.61
N PRO A 804 30.85 24.84 -2.66
CA PRO A 804 29.63 24.14 -2.23
C PRO A 804 29.27 22.99 -3.17
N VAL A 805 28.57 21.99 -2.64
CA VAL A 805 27.94 20.94 -3.45
C VAL A 805 26.52 20.70 -2.95
N HIS A 806 25.58 20.83 -3.86
CA HIS A 806 24.16 20.62 -3.62
C HIS A 806 23.81 19.21 -4.06
N VAL A 807 23.11 18.47 -3.20
CA VAL A 807 22.78 17.07 -3.36
C VAL A 807 21.28 16.88 -3.32
N MET A 808 20.75 15.97 -4.13
CA MET A 808 19.46 15.32 -3.87
C MET A 808 19.59 13.80 -3.92
N VAL A 809 18.95 13.12 -2.96
CA VAL A 809 18.88 11.67 -2.91
C VAL A 809 17.46 11.21 -3.19
N PHE A 810 17.27 10.53 -4.33
CA PHE A 810 15.99 10.01 -4.78
C PHE A 810 15.90 8.50 -4.50
N ALA A 811 14.84 8.06 -3.82
CA ALA A 811 14.56 6.64 -3.64
C ALA A 811 14.38 5.95 -5.01
N CYS A 812 14.83 4.70 -5.18
CA CYS A 812 14.61 3.93 -6.40
C CYS A 812 14.02 2.55 -6.10
N THR A 813 13.22 2.06 -7.05
CA THR A 813 12.75 0.67 -7.11
C THR A 813 12.93 0.12 -8.52
N ARG A 814 12.56 -1.14 -8.75
CA ARG A 814 12.55 -1.74 -10.09
C ARG A 814 11.18 -2.21 -10.50
N MET A 815 10.61 -1.54 -11.51
CA MET A 815 9.35 -1.92 -12.14
C MET A 815 9.63 -2.53 -13.52
N GLY A 816 9.19 -3.77 -13.73
CA GLY A 816 9.46 -4.51 -14.96
C GLY A 816 10.95 -4.66 -15.28
N GLY A 817 11.80 -4.80 -14.26
CA GLY A 817 13.27 -4.90 -14.38
C GLY A 817 14.00 -3.57 -14.66
N THR A 818 13.27 -2.54 -15.09
CA THR A 818 13.79 -1.18 -15.32
C THR A 818 13.93 -0.45 -13.98
N LEU A 819 14.99 0.36 -13.81
CA LEU A 819 15.10 1.26 -12.67
C LEU A 819 14.03 2.35 -12.78
N ALA A 820 13.16 2.45 -11.78
CA ALA A 820 12.21 3.54 -11.62
C ALA A 820 12.67 4.38 -10.42
N VAL A 821 12.97 5.65 -10.68
CA VAL A 821 13.37 6.61 -9.65
C VAL A 821 12.13 7.35 -9.14
N ALA A 822 12.07 7.62 -7.84
CA ALA A 822 11.01 8.41 -7.24
C ALA A 822 11.03 9.84 -7.80
N THR A 823 9.84 10.43 -7.95
CA THR A 823 9.68 11.79 -8.46
C THR A 823 10.07 12.84 -7.41
N ASN A 824 10.09 12.45 -6.13
CA ASN A 824 10.58 13.26 -5.01
C ASN A 824 11.97 12.78 -4.57
N GLY A 825 12.87 13.71 -4.24
CA GLY A 825 14.19 13.43 -3.65
C GLY A 825 14.43 14.35 -2.45
N VAL A 826 15.33 13.93 -1.55
CA VAL A 826 15.66 14.69 -0.33
C VAL A 826 16.89 15.56 -0.59
N PRO A 827 16.80 16.89 -0.45
CA PRO A 827 17.94 17.78 -0.66
C PRO A 827 18.87 17.82 0.56
N LEU A 828 20.17 17.99 0.29
CA LEU A 828 21.18 18.39 1.27
C LEU A 828 22.15 19.36 0.61
N ASN A 829 22.46 20.48 1.27
CA ASN A 829 23.42 21.47 0.80
C ASN A 829 24.66 21.41 1.70
N LEU A 830 25.85 21.34 1.11
CA LEU A 830 27.15 21.18 1.79
C LEU A 830 28.16 22.21 1.30
#